data_AF-A0AA88PF02-F1
#
_entry.id   AF-A0AA88PF02-F1
#
_cell.length_a   1.000
_cell.length_b   1.000
_cell.length_c   1.000
_cell.angle_alpha   90.00
_cell.angle_beta   90.00
_cell.angle_gamma   90.00
#
_symmetry.space_group_name_H-M   'P 1'
#
loop_
_entity.id
_entity.type
_entity.pdbx_description
1 polymer ?
#
loop_
_entity_poly.entity_id
_entity_poly.type
_entity_poly.pdbx_seq_one_letter_code
_entity_poly.pdbx_strand_id
1 'polypeptide(L)'
;MEESVIQQHLTHYKQATETAREELAVLQAKYNKLQSQLLESQSKVASQEETLKNLKDAVDRHKEKEARHESLISSLRERNYNTEQEMLSITSSKSFMDMRIQTLTKENEENKGKIMELDIKSKQYFAECNKAKQEAAETQRRSDEFISTLANKVSVNVAGKADSMDYIVSVVEACFKERDCLKNRICTLEESVKLYEVECKASRETVKRLATDVEREQSLTASRANELNSSRQELDIISLKKLSLERENQGLKTSLQETELALASSQQRCCHYENLSQDLQDKLHSCQNEAQASHSHHEAFVKNVEALLHDQSLPVQHTESDILKALTALCSREKTAQKSQIEMEDRLAEVEEQLSRHKEHQNSSERKEQKLLDRIKSLEDELLTAGVWKDGMNQDKQHYLRCVEQLSEKLKVDHVAADLGFDMRLEAILTRAEQLSRQEGTTLLETKTQIYSLQRKLKEHKQRSESKDLHLELLRRKVVQLEEEKRSRSALAVEKDDAALACKKLQKRVDRLQAELSTLRFSNTELKAQLSHTNELKIKVMEQNQTIEEQSKNLGKLEKNKEKTEKKLTVIKSELKNQELRARDEIQQAQRLLDTQSSAIADLTHTEKQLLDFYTVVSQMLGVDCTGCIPNYEVLRRLEVLLQSRHCHCPAHLHQHHMGQIWESPVSSINVANSHEFKPQALPAPSSTTSDSPAAHTNNNSF
;
A
#
# COMPACT_ATOMS: atom_id res chain seq x y z
N MET A 1 -97.05 -38.08 157.88
CA MET A 1 -97.53 -37.89 156.50
C MET A 1 -96.45 -37.24 155.61
N GLU A 2 -95.16 -37.48 155.86
CA GLU A 2 -94.09 -36.67 155.23
C GLU A 2 -93.30 -37.42 154.14
N GLU A 3 -93.10 -38.74 154.29
CA GLU A 3 -92.31 -39.55 153.33
C GLU A 3 -92.89 -39.54 151.90
N SER A 4 -94.21 -39.55 151.74
CA SER A 4 -94.86 -39.56 150.42
C SER A 4 -94.56 -38.32 149.58
N VAL A 5 -94.33 -37.16 150.22
CA VAL A 5 -94.03 -35.90 149.53
C VAL A 5 -92.55 -35.87 149.12
N ILE A 6 -91.66 -36.37 149.98
CA ILE A 6 -90.22 -36.50 149.70
C ILE A 6 -90.00 -37.41 148.48
N GLN A 7 -90.72 -38.54 148.40
CA GLN A 7 -90.55 -39.50 147.30
C GLN A 7 -91.05 -38.96 145.95
N GLN A 8 -92.14 -38.17 145.94
CA GLN A 8 -92.62 -37.47 144.72
C GLN A 8 -91.67 -36.34 144.27
N HIS A 9 -91.10 -35.57 145.21
CA HIS A 9 -90.07 -34.59 144.84
C HIS A 9 -88.80 -35.29 144.31
N LEU A 10 -88.39 -36.42 144.88
CA LEU A 10 -87.21 -37.15 144.41
C LEU A 10 -87.39 -37.72 143.00
N THR A 11 -88.59 -38.20 142.63
CA THR A 11 -88.85 -38.63 141.24
C THR A 11 -88.95 -37.44 140.29
N HIS A 12 -89.60 -36.34 140.68
CA HIS A 12 -89.67 -35.13 139.87
C HIS A 12 -88.28 -34.53 139.60
N TYR A 13 -87.41 -34.42 140.62
CA TYR A 13 -86.04 -33.95 140.43
C TYR A 13 -85.21 -34.91 139.59
N LYS A 14 -85.36 -36.24 139.76
CA LYS A 14 -84.68 -37.21 138.87
C LYS A 14 -85.10 -37.03 137.42
N GLN A 15 -86.40 -37.02 137.13
CA GLN A 15 -86.91 -36.78 135.77
C GLN A 15 -86.43 -35.44 135.21
N ALA A 16 -86.50 -34.35 135.99
CA ALA A 16 -85.97 -33.06 135.55
C ALA A 16 -84.46 -33.10 135.24
N THR A 17 -83.65 -33.84 136.01
CA THR A 17 -82.21 -34.03 135.70
C THR A 17 -81.96 -34.98 134.54
N GLU A 18 -82.82 -35.96 134.29
CA GLU A 18 -82.72 -36.86 133.13
C GLU A 18 -83.13 -36.12 131.86
N THR A 19 -84.27 -35.41 131.85
CA THR A 19 -84.68 -34.53 130.74
C THR A 19 -83.63 -33.46 130.46
N ALA A 20 -83.10 -32.77 131.48
CA ALA A 20 -82.03 -31.78 131.27
C ALA A 20 -80.73 -32.41 130.72
N ARG A 21 -80.45 -33.68 131.04
CA ARG A 21 -79.28 -34.43 130.53
C ARG A 21 -79.50 -34.93 129.10
N GLU A 22 -80.72 -35.32 128.76
CA GLU A 22 -81.14 -35.64 127.39
C GLU A 22 -81.15 -34.39 126.51
N GLU A 23 -81.67 -33.26 126.99
CA GLU A 23 -81.60 -31.96 126.33
C GLU A 23 -80.15 -31.51 126.12
N LEU A 24 -79.29 -31.64 127.14
CA LEU A 24 -77.85 -31.38 127.01
C LEU A 24 -77.21 -32.31 125.96
N ALA A 25 -77.51 -33.61 125.97
CA ALA A 25 -76.99 -34.56 124.99
C ALA A 25 -77.48 -34.27 123.57
N VAL A 26 -78.75 -33.86 123.40
CA VAL A 26 -79.33 -33.43 122.11
C VAL A 26 -78.71 -32.11 121.65
N LEU A 27 -78.48 -31.15 122.55
CA LEU A 27 -77.78 -29.89 122.26
C LEU A 27 -76.31 -30.13 121.90
N GLN A 28 -75.63 -31.05 122.59
CA GLN A 28 -74.24 -31.41 122.32
C GLN A 28 -74.10 -32.22 121.02
N ALA A 29 -75.06 -33.09 120.69
CA ALA A 29 -75.13 -33.75 119.40
C ALA A 29 -75.42 -32.75 118.26
N LYS A 30 -76.33 -31.78 118.47
CA LYS A 30 -76.56 -30.66 117.53
C LYS A 30 -75.31 -29.80 117.36
N TYR A 31 -74.61 -29.47 118.45
CA TYR A 31 -73.35 -28.72 118.43
C TYR A 31 -72.26 -29.46 117.66
N ASN A 32 -72.00 -30.73 117.98
CA ASN A 32 -71.01 -31.55 117.29
C ASN A 32 -71.34 -31.69 115.80
N LYS A 33 -72.63 -31.82 115.44
CA LYS A 33 -73.09 -31.85 114.05
C LYS A 33 -72.85 -30.51 113.34
N LEU A 34 -73.22 -29.39 113.95
CA LEU A 34 -72.99 -28.05 113.41
C LEU A 34 -71.50 -27.71 113.29
N GLN A 35 -70.68 -28.13 114.25
CA GLN A 35 -69.22 -27.99 114.23
C GLN A 35 -68.60 -28.83 113.10
N SER A 36 -69.08 -30.07 112.90
CA SER A 36 -68.65 -30.92 111.79
C SER A 36 -69.04 -30.30 110.44
N GLN A 37 -70.26 -29.77 110.30
CA GLN A 37 -70.73 -29.07 109.10
C GLN A 37 -69.99 -27.76 108.84
N LEU A 38 -69.60 -27.04 109.90
CA LEU A 38 -68.76 -25.83 109.80
C LEU A 38 -67.35 -26.18 109.31
N LEU A 39 -66.73 -27.21 109.87
CA LEU A 39 -65.41 -27.71 109.42
C LEU A 39 -65.46 -28.23 107.97
N GLU A 40 -66.51 -28.98 107.61
CA GLU A 40 -66.73 -29.43 106.23
C GLU A 40 -66.89 -28.23 105.28
N SER A 41 -67.66 -27.22 105.67
CA SER A 41 -67.82 -25.97 104.90
C SER A 41 -66.51 -25.20 104.78
N GLN A 42 -65.73 -25.10 105.85
CA GLN A 42 -64.40 -24.47 105.85
C GLN A 42 -63.43 -25.21 104.92
N SER A 43 -63.40 -26.55 104.93
CA SER A 43 -62.58 -27.32 103.99
C SER A 43 -63.02 -27.14 102.53
N LYS A 44 -64.32 -27.01 102.29
CA LYS A 44 -64.87 -26.74 100.95
C LYS A 44 -64.47 -25.35 100.47
N VAL A 45 -64.62 -24.32 101.32
CA VAL A 45 -64.16 -22.95 101.02
C VAL A 45 -62.66 -22.93 100.73
N ALA A 46 -61.82 -23.53 101.57
CA ALA A 46 -60.37 -23.60 101.34
C ALA A 46 -60.02 -24.28 99.99
N SER A 47 -60.70 -25.38 99.64
CA SER A 47 -60.51 -26.04 98.33
C SER A 47 -61.01 -25.19 97.14
N GLN A 48 -62.04 -24.37 97.36
CA GLN A 48 -62.54 -23.41 96.37
C GLN A 48 -61.59 -22.22 96.21
N GLU A 49 -61.00 -21.72 97.29
CA GLU A 49 -59.96 -20.68 97.25
C GLU A 49 -58.69 -21.17 96.55
N GLU A 50 -58.25 -22.41 96.80
CA GLU A 50 -57.12 -23.02 96.10
C GLU A 50 -57.40 -23.20 94.60
N THR A 51 -58.59 -23.70 94.23
CA THR A 51 -58.96 -23.84 92.80
C THR A 51 -59.12 -22.49 92.11
N LEU A 52 -59.69 -21.47 92.78
CA LEU A 52 -59.75 -20.09 92.27
C LEU A 52 -58.35 -19.48 92.07
N LYS A 53 -57.42 -19.73 92.99
CA LYS A 53 -56.01 -19.30 92.84
C LYS A 53 -55.35 -19.99 91.64
N ASN A 54 -55.48 -21.31 91.54
CA ASN A 54 -54.92 -22.08 90.42
C ASN A 54 -55.50 -21.65 89.06
N LEU A 55 -56.79 -21.31 89.01
CA LEU A 55 -57.45 -20.73 87.83
C LEU A 55 -56.93 -19.33 87.52
N LYS A 56 -56.76 -18.46 88.52
CA LYS A 56 -56.18 -17.12 88.33
C LYS A 56 -54.76 -17.18 87.78
N ASP A 57 -53.90 -18.01 88.38
CA ASP A 57 -52.53 -18.21 87.91
C ASP A 57 -52.51 -18.79 86.47
N ALA A 58 -53.51 -19.60 86.08
CA ALA A 58 -53.66 -20.09 84.71
C ALA A 58 -54.11 -19.00 83.73
N VAL A 59 -55.03 -18.12 84.14
CA VAL A 59 -55.47 -16.95 83.36
C VAL A 59 -54.32 -15.95 83.16
N ASP A 60 -53.53 -15.66 84.19
CA ASP A 60 -52.43 -14.71 84.06
C ASP A 60 -51.28 -15.30 83.22
N ARG A 61 -51.03 -16.63 83.28
CA ARG A 61 -50.19 -17.36 82.31
C ARG A 61 -50.75 -17.38 80.87
N HIS A 62 -52.07 -17.23 80.68
CA HIS A 62 -52.64 -17.08 79.33
C HIS A 62 -52.32 -15.70 78.78
N LYS A 63 -52.66 -14.63 79.52
CA LYS A 63 -52.40 -13.23 79.15
C LYS A 63 -50.92 -12.99 78.80
N GLU A 64 -50.00 -13.60 79.55
CA GLU A 64 -48.57 -13.47 79.25
C GLU A 64 -48.19 -14.11 77.89
N LYS A 65 -48.71 -15.30 77.59
CA LYS A 65 -48.51 -15.95 76.27
C LYS A 65 -49.16 -15.14 75.15
N GLU A 66 -50.35 -14.62 75.39
CA GLU A 66 -51.14 -13.81 74.48
C GLU A 66 -50.38 -12.52 74.11
N ALA A 67 -49.91 -11.75 75.09
CA ALA A 67 -49.09 -10.56 74.86
C ALA A 67 -47.75 -10.88 74.15
N ARG A 68 -47.10 -12.02 74.47
CA ARG A 68 -45.90 -12.49 73.75
C ARG A 68 -46.22 -12.83 72.29
N HIS A 69 -47.38 -13.44 72.01
CA HIS A 69 -47.83 -13.73 70.65
C HIS A 69 -48.19 -12.44 69.88
N GLU A 70 -48.87 -11.48 70.51
CA GLU A 70 -49.18 -10.18 69.90
C GLU A 70 -47.92 -9.37 69.56
N SER A 71 -46.92 -9.37 70.45
CA SER A 71 -45.61 -8.76 70.21
C SER A 71 -44.90 -9.41 69.02
N LEU A 72 -44.87 -10.74 68.95
CA LEU A 72 -44.31 -11.49 67.83
C LEU A 72 -45.06 -11.21 66.51
N ILE A 73 -46.39 -11.21 66.53
CA ILE A 73 -47.23 -10.88 65.36
C ILE A 73 -46.95 -9.45 64.88
N SER A 74 -46.77 -8.50 65.80
CA SER A 74 -46.47 -7.11 65.48
C SER A 74 -45.10 -6.97 64.82
N SER A 75 -44.06 -7.61 65.37
CA SER A 75 -42.72 -7.63 64.78
C SER A 75 -42.67 -8.34 63.42
N LEU A 76 -43.45 -9.42 63.23
CA LEU A 76 -43.58 -10.09 61.93
C LEU A 76 -44.32 -9.23 60.89
N ARG A 77 -45.34 -8.46 61.29
CA ARG A 77 -46.03 -7.50 60.41
C ARG A 77 -45.11 -6.36 59.99
N GLU A 78 -44.37 -5.78 60.92
CA GLU A 78 -43.36 -4.75 60.64
C GLU A 78 -42.28 -5.27 59.69
N ARG A 79 -41.78 -6.50 59.92
CA ARG A 79 -40.81 -7.15 59.03
C ARG A 79 -41.35 -7.35 57.62
N ASN A 80 -42.58 -7.86 57.48
CA ASN A 80 -43.22 -8.03 56.18
C ASN A 80 -43.35 -6.69 55.46
N TYR A 81 -43.88 -5.66 56.13
CA TYR A 81 -44.02 -4.32 55.57
C TYR A 81 -42.69 -3.75 55.08
N ASN A 82 -41.62 -3.88 55.87
CA ASN A 82 -40.28 -3.44 55.46
C ASN A 82 -39.79 -4.20 54.22
N THR A 83 -39.97 -5.52 54.15
CA THR A 83 -39.61 -6.29 52.94
C THR A 83 -40.49 -5.98 51.73
N GLU A 84 -41.75 -5.60 51.92
CA GLU A 84 -42.63 -5.12 50.84
C GLU A 84 -42.15 -3.78 50.29
N GLN A 85 -41.76 -2.83 51.15
CA GLN A 85 -41.16 -1.55 50.72
C GLN A 85 -39.81 -1.76 50.02
N GLU A 86 -38.96 -2.66 50.51
CA GLU A 86 -37.71 -3.05 49.82
C GLU A 86 -38.01 -3.63 48.42
N MET A 87 -38.99 -4.53 48.28
CA MET A 87 -39.37 -5.07 46.97
C MET A 87 -39.95 -3.99 46.03
N LEU A 88 -40.70 -3.01 46.52
CA LEU A 88 -41.19 -1.88 45.72
C LEU A 88 -40.04 -0.96 45.26
N SER A 89 -39.06 -0.72 46.12
CA SER A 89 -37.83 0.03 45.79
C SER A 89 -36.98 -0.70 44.74
N ILE A 90 -36.79 -2.02 44.91
CA ILE A 90 -36.10 -2.87 43.93
C ILE A 90 -36.84 -2.90 42.59
N THR A 91 -38.18 -3.00 42.61
CA THR A 91 -38.99 -3.06 41.38
C THR A 91 -38.97 -1.74 40.60
N SER A 92 -39.07 -0.59 41.29
CA SER A 92 -38.95 0.73 40.66
C SER A 92 -37.54 1.01 40.15
N SER A 93 -36.50 0.67 40.93
CA SER A 93 -35.10 0.74 40.50
C SER A 93 -34.84 -0.14 39.26
N LYS A 94 -35.38 -1.37 39.23
CA LYS A 94 -35.30 -2.26 38.08
C LYS A 94 -35.98 -1.65 36.85
N SER A 95 -37.20 -1.12 36.98
CA SER A 95 -37.92 -0.47 35.88
C SER A 95 -37.11 0.68 35.25
N PHE A 96 -36.47 1.51 36.08
CA PHE A 96 -35.57 2.57 35.61
C PHE A 96 -34.32 2.03 34.90
N MET A 97 -33.72 0.94 35.39
CA MET A 97 -32.59 0.29 34.72
C MET A 97 -32.98 -0.38 33.40
N ASP A 98 -34.12 -1.07 33.34
CA ASP A 98 -34.66 -1.68 32.13
C ASP A 98 -34.94 -0.60 31.06
N MET A 99 -35.48 0.55 31.46
CA MET A 99 -35.69 1.71 30.58
C MET A 99 -34.36 2.29 30.06
N ARG A 100 -33.35 2.47 30.94
CA ARG A 100 -32.00 2.89 30.54
C ARG A 100 -31.37 1.92 29.52
N ILE A 101 -31.54 0.62 29.74
CA ILE A 101 -31.02 -0.43 28.85
C ILE A 101 -31.70 -0.34 27.48
N GLN A 102 -33.02 -0.08 27.41
CA GLN A 102 -33.71 0.14 26.13
C GLN A 102 -33.17 1.37 25.39
N THR A 103 -32.97 2.51 26.07
CA THR A 103 -32.39 3.72 25.47
C THR A 103 -30.99 3.44 24.90
N LEU A 104 -30.10 2.85 25.71
CA LEU A 104 -28.72 2.53 25.29
C LEU A 104 -28.68 1.49 24.16
N THR A 105 -29.61 0.53 24.13
CA THR A 105 -29.74 -0.45 23.04
C THR A 105 -30.10 0.25 21.74
N LYS A 106 -31.09 1.15 21.75
CA LYS A 106 -31.49 1.93 20.58
C LYS A 106 -30.36 2.85 20.08
N GLU A 107 -29.67 3.55 20.96
CA GLU A 107 -28.51 4.38 20.60
C GLU A 107 -27.40 3.55 19.93
N ASN A 108 -27.17 2.33 20.42
CA ASN A 108 -26.18 1.41 19.85
C ASN A 108 -26.60 0.89 18.47
N GLU A 109 -27.90 0.63 18.25
CA GLU A 109 -28.45 0.29 16.93
C GLU A 109 -28.33 1.46 15.93
N GLU A 110 -28.68 2.68 16.34
CA GLU A 110 -28.51 3.89 15.53
C GLU A 110 -27.03 4.13 15.16
N ASN A 111 -26.12 3.93 16.11
CA ASN A 111 -24.68 4.08 15.87
C ASN A 111 -24.11 2.97 14.98
N LYS A 112 -24.59 1.72 15.11
CA LYS A 112 -24.28 0.62 14.19
C LYS A 112 -24.75 0.93 12.76
N GLY A 113 -25.93 1.55 12.60
CA GLY A 113 -26.41 2.05 11.30
C GLY A 113 -25.47 3.07 10.68
N LYS A 114 -25.08 4.10 11.44
CA LYS A 114 -24.12 5.14 11.01
C LYS A 114 -22.76 4.55 10.62
N ILE A 115 -22.26 3.55 11.35
CA ILE A 115 -21.02 2.83 11.02
C ILE A 115 -21.12 2.10 9.68
N MET A 116 -22.24 1.42 9.41
CA MET A 116 -22.46 0.74 8.12
C MET A 116 -22.58 1.73 6.96
N GLU A 117 -23.24 2.88 7.17
CA GLU A 117 -23.33 3.94 6.16
C GLU A 117 -21.95 4.55 5.82
N LEU A 118 -21.12 4.79 6.84
CA LEU A 118 -19.75 5.30 6.68
C LEU A 118 -18.82 4.29 5.99
N ASP A 119 -18.96 2.99 6.28
CA ASP A 119 -18.22 1.92 5.59
C ASP A 119 -18.61 1.84 4.10
N ILE A 120 -19.90 1.97 3.76
CA ILE A 120 -20.38 2.05 2.37
C ILE A 120 -19.79 3.28 1.66
N LYS A 121 -19.87 4.46 2.29
CA LYS A 121 -19.29 5.71 1.74
C LYS A 121 -17.77 5.61 1.56
N SER A 122 -17.06 5.02 2.53
CA SER A 122 -15.61 4.78 2.43
C SER A 122 -15.26 3.86 1.26
N LYS A 123 -16.07 2.82 0.99
CA LYS A 123 -15.89 1.92 -0.15
C LYS A 123 -16.16 2.60 -1.48
N GLN A 124 -17.16 3.49 -1.55
CA GLN A 124 -17.46 4.32 -2.72
C GLN A 124 -16.28 5.26 -3.04
N TYR A 125 -15.82 6.06 -2.09
CA TYR A 125 -14.67 6.96 -2.30
C TYR A 125 -13.38 6.20 -2.64
N PHE A 126 -13.17 4.99 -2.11
CA PHE A 126 -12.03 4.15 -2.48
C PHE A 126 -12.13 3.65 -3.94
N ALA A 127 -13.32 3.24 -4.39
CA ALA A 127 -13.56 2.85 -5.78
C ALA A 127 -13.38 4.04 -6.75
N GLU A 128 -13.92 5.21 -6.43
CA GLU A 128 -13.74 6.45 -7.20
C GLU A 128 -12.27 6.86 -7.29
N CYS A 129 -11.55 6.84 -6.16
CA CYS A 129 -10.12 7.15 -6.11
C CYS A 129 -9.28 6.18 -6.96
N ASN A 130 -9.64 4.90 -6.99
CA ASN A 130 -8.96 3.91 -7.82
C ASN A 130 -9.30 4.07 -9.32
N LYS A 131 -10.55 4.39 -9.66
CA LYS A 131 -10.96 4.73 -11.03
C LYS A 131 -10.20 5.96 -11.56
N ALA A 132 -10.14 7.03 -10.78
CA ALA A 132 -9.39 8.24 -11.14
C ALA A 132 -7.88 7.96 -11.31
N LYS A 133 -7.28 7.11 -10.47
CA LYS A 133 -5.88 6.66 -10.63
C LYS A 133 -5.68 5.85 -11.92
N GLN A 134 -6.62 4.98 -12.28
CA GLN A 134 -6.56 4.22 -13.53
C GLN A 134 -6.67 5.17 -14.74
N GLU A 135 -7.64 6.09 -14.73
CA GLU A 135 -7.84 7.08 -15.80
C GLU A 135 -6.61 7.99 -15.98
N ALA A 136 -5.98 8.42 -14.88
CA ALA A 136 -4.72 9.15 -14.91
C ALA A 136 -3.57 8.31 -15.48
N ALA A 137 -3.42 7.05 -15.05
CA ALA A 137 -2.37 6.15 -15.55
C ALA A 137 -2.56 5.76 -17.03
N GLU A 138 -3.80 5.63 -17.49
CA GLU A 138 -4.11 5.47 -18.92
C GLU A 138 -3.81 6.72 -19.73
N THR A 139 -4.11 7.90 -19.19
CA THR A 139 -3.83 9.18 -19.85
C THR A 139 -2.33 9.43 -19.94
N GLN A 140 -1.57 9.19 -18.87
CA GLN A 140 -0.11 9.24 -18.88
C GLN A 140 0.46 8.31 -19.95
N ARG A 141 -0.01 7.05 -20.03
CA ARG A 141 0.47 6.09 -21.04
C ARG A 141 0.21 6.56 -22.46
N ARG A 142 -0.97 7.13 -22.75
CA ARG A 142 -1.29 7.73 -24.06
C ARG A 142 -0.36 8.91 -24.38
N SER A 143 0.00 9.74 -23.39
CA SER A 143 0.99 10.80 -23.56
C SER A 143 2.41 10.27 -23.80
N ASP A 144 2.84 9.23 -23.08
CA ASP A 144 4.14 8.59 -23.26
C ASP A 144 4.25 7.90 -24.64
N GLU A 145 3.18 7.24 -25.09
CA GLU A 145 3.03 6.65 -26.43
C GLU A 145 3.06 7.73 -27.53
N PHE A 146 2.38 8.87 -27.32
CA PHE A 146 2.41 10.02 -28.23
C PHE A 146 3.81 10.64 -28.32
N ILE A 147 4.45 10.92 -27.18
CA ILE A 147 5.82 11.46 -27.11
C ILE A 147 6.80 10.50 -27.79
N SER A 148 6.71 9.20 -27.53
CA SER A 148 7.54 8.17 -28.17
C SER A 148 7.33 8.10 -29.68
N THR A 149 6.08 8.21 -30.13
CA THR A 149 5.74 8.22 -31.56
C THR A 149 6.27 9.48 -32.25
N LEU A 150 6.14 10.65 -31.62
CA LEU A 150 6.65 11.92 -32.12
C LEU A 150 8.18 11.93 -32.16
N ALA A 151 8.83 11.47 -31.08
CA ALA A 151 10.28 11.28 -31.00
C ALA A 151 10.81 10.41 -32.15
N ASN A 152 10.16 9.27 -32.41
CA ASN A 152 10.50 8.39 -33.53
C ASN A 152 10.28 9.05 -34.90
N LYS A 153 9.25 9.91 -35.06
CA LYS A 153 9.02 10.66 -36.31
C LYS A 153 10.03 11.78 -36.54
N VAL A 154 10.54 12.42 -35.50
CA VAL A 154 11.61 13.43 -35.58
C VAL A 154 13.02 12.79 -35.54
N SER A 155 13.12 11.47 -35.33
CA SER A 155 14.38 10.72 -35.16
C SER A 155 15.23 11.18 -33.95
N VAL A 156 14.57 11.56 -32.86
CA VAL A 156 15.20 12.15 -31.66
C VAL A 156 15.12 11.20 -30.47
N ASN A 157 16.25 10.96 -29.80
CA ASN A 157 16.25 10.23 -28.54
C ASN A 157 15.92 11.16 -27.35
N VAL A 158 14.79 10.92 -26.70
CA VAL A 158 14.30 11.62 -25.48
C VAL A 158 14.71 10.96 -24.17
N ALA A 159 15.36 9.78 -24.20
CA ALA A 159 15.72 9.06 -22.98
C ALA A 159 16.61 9.90 -22.04
N GLY A 160 16.15 10.10 -20.81
CA GLY A 160 16.85 10.88 -19.79
C GLY A 160 16.68 12.41 -19.88
N LYS A 161 15.73 12.90 -20.69
CA LYS A 161 15.29 14.31 -20.66
C LYS A 161 14.24 14.52 -19.57
N ALA A 162 14.31 15.66 -18.86
CA ALA A 162 13.41 15.96 -17.75
C ALA A 162 11.99 16.32 -18.23
N ASP A 163 11.90 17.13 -19.29
CA ASP A 163 10.71 17.21 -20.14
C ASP A 163 11.10 16.68 -21.53
N SER A 164 10.30 15.73 -22.03
CA SER A 164 10.53 15.09 -23.33
C SER A 164 9.82 15.81 -24.47
N MET A 165 8.72 16.52 -24.18
CA MET A 165 7.92 17.24 -25.18
C MET A 165 8.62 18.55 -25.56
N ASP A 166 9.04 19.34 -24.57
CA ASP A 166 9.81 20.59 -24.78
C ASP A 166 11.14 20.32 -25.49
N TYR A 167 11.79 19.19 -25.21
CA TYR A 167 13.02 18.81 -25.92
C TYR A 167 12.77 18.49 -27.40
N ILE A 168 11.68 17.80 -27.73
CA ILE A 168 11.29 17.56 -29.13
C ILE A 168 10.96 18.89 -29.82
N VAL A 169 10.17 19.77 -29.18
CA VAL A 169 9.84 21.10 -29.71
C VAL A 169 11.11 21.92 -30.00
N SER A 170 12.07 21.93 -29.07
CA SER A 170 13.34 22.64 -29.23
C SER A 170 14.19 22.09 -30.40
N VAL A 171 14.23 20.77 -30.60
CA VAL A 171 14.92 20.18 -31.76
C VAL A 171 14.19 20.49 -33.07
N VAL A 172 12.86 20.43 -33.10
CA VAL A 172 12.05 20.82 -34.27
C VAL A 172 12.27 22.29 -34.63
N GLU A 173 12.33 23.18 -33.64
CA GLU A 173 12.64 24.60 -33.84
C GLU A 173 14.06 24.82 -34.40
N ALA A 174 15.05 24.05 -33.92
CA ALA A 174 16.40 24.07 -34.48
C ALA A 174 16.44 23.60 -35.94
N CYS A 175 15.74 22.51 -36.28
CA CYS A 175 15.60 22.03 -37.66
C CYS A 175 14.91 23.06 -38.58
N PHE A 176 13.93 23.81 -38.09
CA PHE A 176 13.33 24.90 -38.86
C PHE A 176 14.32 26.05 -39.11
N LYS A 177 15.11 26.45 -38.10
CA LYS A 177 16.15 27.47 -38.25
C LYS A 177 17.23 27.03 -39.25
N GLU A 178 17.68 25.78 -39.18
CA GLU A 178 18.64 25.22 -40.14
C GLU A 178 18.06 25.18 -41.57
N ARG A 179 16.82 24.70 -41.74
CA ARG A 179 16.10 24.72 -43.03
C ARG A 179 16.08 26.11 -43.65
N ASP A 180 15.81 27.14 -42.84
CA ASP A 180 15.69 28.51 -43.33
C ASP A 180 17.07 29.13 -43.65
N CYS A 181 18.11 28.79 -42.89
CA CYS A 181 19.49 29.10 -43.26
C CYS A 181 19.91 28.43 -44.59
N LEU A 182 19.58 27.14 -44.77
CA LEU A 182 19.86 26.40 -46.02
C LEU A 182 19.07 26.98 -47.20
N LYS A 183 17.80 27.34 -47.01
CA LYS A 183 16.97 27.99 -48.03
C LYS A 183 17.57 29.33 -48.46
N ASN A 184 17.97 30.17 -47.51
CA ASN A 184 18.64 31.44 -47.81
C ASN A 184 19.97 31.19 -48.55
N ARG A 185 20.74 30.16 -48.17
CA ARG A 185 21.97 29.79 -48.88
C ARG A 185 21.70 29.36 -50.32
N ILE A 186 20.66 28.56 -50.56
CA ILE A 186 20.22 28.17 -51.91
C ILE A 186 19.89 29.41 -52.74
N CYS A 187 19.11 30.37 -52.22
CA CYS A 187 18.81 31.61 -52.94
C CYS A 187 20.09 32.39 -53.33
N THR A 188 21.05 32.57 -52.42
CA THR A 188 22.33 33.24 -52.78
C THR A 188 23.14 32.48 -53.84
N LEU A 189 23.04 31.15 -53.88
CA LEU A 189 23.70 30.32 -54.89
C LEU A 189 22.99 30.44 -56.23
N GLU A 190 21.65 30.38 -56.27
CA GLU A 190 20.88 30.63 -57.49
C GLU A 190 21.16 32.02 -58.07
N GLU A 191 21.25 33.06 -57.24
CA GLU A 191 21.62 34.42 -57.65
C GLU A 191 23.03 34.45 -58.25
N SER A 192 24.01 33.80 -57.61
CA SER A 192 25.37 33.70 -58.17
C SER A 192 25.41 32.95 -59.51
N VAL A 193 24.61 31.88 -59.68
CA VAL A 193 24.49 31.14 -60.94
C VAL A 193 23.85 32.02 -62.03
N LYS A 194 22.79 32.77 -61.70
CA LYS A 194 22.15 33.72 -62.63
C LYS A 194 23.14 34.82 -63.07
N LEU A 195 23.99 35.31 -62.18
CA LEU A 195 25.06 36.26 -62.52
C LEU A 195 26.12 35.64 -63.43
N TYR A 196 26.67 34.46 -63.08
CA TYR A 196 27.63 33.74 -63.92
C TYR A 196 27.04 33.37 -65.29
N GLU A 197 25.75 33.07 -65.40
CA GLU A 197 25.07 32.87 -66.68
C GLU A 197 25.08 34.12 -67.56
N VAL A 198 24.84 35.30 -66.97
CA VAL A 198 24.87 36.58 -67.69
C VAL A 198 26.30 36.94 -68.10
N GLU A 199 27.28 36.75 -67.22
CA GLU A 199 28.70 36.91 -67.53
C GLU A 199 29.12 35.97 -68.68
N CYS A 200 28.74 34.68 -68.63
CA CYS A 200 29.01 33.74 -69.71
C CYS A 200 28.31 34.10 -71.03
N LYS A 201 27.13 34.74 -70.98
CA LYS A 201 26.44 35.27 -72.19
C LYS A 201 27.23 36.45 -72.77
N ALA A 202 27.66 37.40 -71.94
CA ALA A 202 28.48 38.55 -72.34
C ALA A 202 29.87 38.15 -72.86
N SER A 203 30.51 37.16 -72.22
CA SER A 203 31.78 36.58 -72.66
C SER A 203 31.65 35.89 -74.02
N ARG A 204 30.63 35.04 -74.23
CA ARG A 204 30.37 34.43 -75.56
C ARG A 204 30.14 35.45 -76.66
N GLU A 205 29.37 36.51 -76.42
CA GLU A 205 29.16 37.56 -77.43
C GLU A 205 30.43 38.41 -77.65
N THR A 206 31.34 38.48 -76.68
CA THR A 206 32.65 39.12 -76.85
C THR A 206 33.61 38.25 -77.67
N VAL A 207 33.68 36.94 -77.40
CA VAL A 207 34.42 35.99 -78.24
C VAL A 207 33.88 35.97 -79.67
N LYS A 208 32.56 36.03 -79.85
CA LYS A 208 31.90 36.09 -81.17
C LYS A 208 32.23 37.38 -81.95
N ARG A 209 32.30 38.53 -81.28
CA ARG A 209 32.78 39.79 -81.90
C ARG A 209 34.26 39.70 -82.28
N LEU A 210 35.11 39.22 -81.39
CA LEU A 210 36.54 39.02 -81.68
C LEU A 210 36.77 38.02 -82.82
N ALA A 211 35.93 36.99 -82.96
CA ALA A 211 35.98 36.08 -84.10
C ALA A 211 35.68 36.80 -85.43
N THR A 212 34.61 37.61 -85.49
CA THR A 212 34.29 38.37 -86.72
C THR A 212 35.24 39.56 -86.97
N ASP A 213 35.95 40.04 -85.95
CA ASP A 213 37.09 40.95 -86.11
C ASP A 213 38.31 40.25 -86.72
N VAL A 214 38.63 39.04 -86.25
CA VAL A 214 39.73 38.22 -86.79
C VAL A 214 39.44 37.76 -88.22
N GLU A 215 38.22 37.31 -88.54
CA GLU A 215 37.82 36.96 -89.91
C GLU A 215 37.97 38.15 -90.88
N ARG A 216 37.64 39.36 -90.41
CA ARG A 216 37.78 40.60 -91.19
C ARG A 216 39.25 40.97 -91.42
N GLU A 217 40.09 40.95 -90.38
CA GLU A 217 41.52 41.23 -90.54
C GLU A 217 42.24 40.13 -91.34
N GLN A 218 41.80 38.87 -91.28
CA GLN A 218 42.28 37.82 -92.18
C GLN A 218 41.90 38.11 -93.64
N SER A 219 40.66 38.55 -93.90
CA SER A 219 40.21 38.96 -95.24
C SER A 219 40.99 40.17 -95.77
N LEU A 220 41.19 41.21 -94.95
CA LEU A 220 42.01 42.38 -95.30
C LEU A 220 43.49 42.03 -95.47
N THR A 221 44.02 41.08 -94.70
CA THR A 221 45.39 40.59 -94.87
C THR A 221 45.54 39.79 -96.16
N ALA A 222 44.53 39.00 -96.53
CA ALA A 222 44.50 38.29 -97.81
C ALA A 222 44.38 39.25 -99.01
N SER A 223 43.57 40.32 -98.92
CA SER A 223 43.50 41.33 -100.00
C SER A 223 44.85 42.06 -100.16
N ARG A 224 45.43 42.56 -99.06
CA ARG A 224 46.76 43.19 -99.04
C ARG A 224 47.86 42.26 -99.58
N ALA A 225 47.80 40.96 -99.28
CA ALA A 225 48.74 39.97 -99.81
C ALA A 225 48.57 39.76 -101.33
N ASN A 226 47.34 39.78 -101.84
CA ASN A 226 47.05 39.69 -103.28
C ASN A 226 47.49 40.97 -104.01
N GLU A 227 47.20 42.16 -103.45
CA GLU A 227 47.68 43.46 -103.94
C GLU A 227 49.21 43.48 -104.04
N LEU A 228 49.90 43.08 -102.96
CA LEU A 228 51.37 42.99 -102.90
C LEU A 228 51.93 41.97 -103.91
N ASN A 229 51.24 40.87 -104.18
CA ASN A 229 51.64 39.91 -105.20
C ASN A 229 51.41 40.45 -106.63
N SER A 230 50.36 41.25 -106.88
CA SER A 230 50.20 41.99 -108.15
C SER A 230 51.36 42.97 -108.35
N SER A 231 51.66 43.79 -107.33
CA SER A 231 52.77 44.73 -107.39
C SER A 231 54.13 44.05 -107.60
N ARG A 232 54.32 42.84 -107.07
CA ARG A 232 55.52 42.01 -107.38
C ARG A 232 55.55 41.58 -108.84
N GLN A 233 54.46 41.06 -109.39
CA GLN A 233 54.38 40.68 -110.81
C GLN A 233 54.63 41.88 -111.73
N GLU A 234 54.09 43.06 -111.39
CA GLU A 234 54.37 44.32 -112.09
C GLU A 234 55.85 44.71 -112.00
N LEU A 235 56.48 44.61 -110.83
CA LEU A 235 57.93 44.85 -110.65
C LEU A 235 58.80 43.85 -111.43
N ASP A 236 58.41 42.58 -111.53
CA ASP A 236 59.10 41.57 -112.32
C ASP A 236 59.00 41.89 -113.82
N ILE A 237 57.81 42.28 -114.31
CA ILE A 237 57.59 42.73 -115.69
C ILE A 237 58.41 44.00 -116.00
N ILE A 238 58.44 44.97 -115.09
CA ILE A 238 59.27 46.19 -115.22
C ILE A 238 60.76 45.83 -115.22
N SER A 239 61.19 44.88 -114.40
CA SER A 239 62.59 44.42 -114.33
C SER A 239 63.02 43.68 -115.60
N LEU A 240 62.16 42.83 -116.17
CA LEU A 240 62.38 42.19 -117.47
C LEU A 240 62.46 43.23 -118.60
N LYS A 241 61.58 44.25 -118.58
CA LYS A 241 61.62 45.36 -119.55
C LYS A 241 62.91 46.18 -119.40
N LYS A 242 63.33 46.48 -118.17
CA LYS A 242 64.62 47.13 -117.87
C LYS A 242 65.78 46.32 -118.44
N LEU A 243 65.87 45.02 -118.15
CA LEU A 243 66.90 44.12 -118.68
C LEU A 243 66.87 43.99 -120.21
N SER A 244 65.74 44.27 -120.86
CA SER A 244 65.67 44.36 -122.33
C SER A 244 66.25 45.67 -122.85
N LEU A 245 65.88 46.79 -122.24
CA LEU A 245 66.42 48.11 -122.58
C LEU A 245 67.92 48.23 -122.27
N GLU A 246 68.42 47.59 -121.21
CA GLU A 246 69.86 47.54 -120.90
C GLU A 246 70.65 46.75 -121.95
N ARG A 247 70.08 45.65 -122.49
CA ARG A 247 70.68 44.91 -123.61
C ARG A 247 70.67 45.72 -124.91
N GLU A 248 69.58 46.42 -125.21
CA GLU A 248 69.46 47.31 -126.37
C GLU A 248 70.47 48.46 -126.28
N ASN A 249 70.56 49.13 -125.12
CA ASN A 249 71.47 50.24 -124.89
C ASN A 249 72.94 49.78 -124.92
N GLN A 250 73.26 48.59 -124.42
CA GLN A 250 74.58 47.98 -124.58
C GLN A 250 74.90 47.66 -126.06
N GLY A 251 73.92 47.22 -126.85
CA GLY A 251 74.07 47.00 -128.29
C GLY A 251 74.27 48.30 -129.09
N LEU A 252 73.54 49.36 -128.74
CA LEU A 252 73.76 50.71 -129.27
C LEU A 252 75.16 51.22 -128.91
N LYS A 253 75.64 50.94 -127.70
CA LYS A 253 76.99 51.31 -127.24
C LYS A 253 78.09 50.56 -127.99
N THR A 254 77.94 49.26 -128.27
CA THR A 254 78.91 48.54 -129.11
C THR A 254 78.89 49.04 -130.55
N SER A 255 77.71 49.32 -131.11
CA SER A 255 77.58 49.90 -132.46
C SER A 255 78.22 51.31 -132.53
N LEU A 256 78.06 52.14 -131.50
CA LEU A 256 78.76 53.42 -131.39
C LEU A 256 80.29 53.21 -131.42
N GLN A 257 80.83 52.29 -130.62
CA GLN A 257 82.27 52.00 -130.62
C GLN A 257 82.79 51.47 -131.96
N GLU A 258 82.00 50.67 -132.68
CA GLU A 258 82.31 50.26 -134.06
C GLU A 258 82.36 51.47 -135.02
N THR A 259 81.43 52.43 -134.89
CA THR A 259 81.47 53.67 -135.69
C THR A 259 82.60 54.61 -135.29
N GLU A 260 82.99 54.68 -134.01
CA GLU A 260 84.14 55.45 -133.53
C GLU A 260 85.46 54.87 -134.07
N LEU A 261 85.61 53.54 -134.08
CA LEU A 261 86.76 52.85 -134.68
C LEU A 261 86.79 53.03 -136.21
N ALA A 262 85.64 52.95 -136.87
CA ALA A 262 85.53 53.23 -138.31
C ALA A 262 85.94 54.68 -138.63
N LEU A 263 85.47 55.65 -137.84
CA LEU A 263 85.83 57.06 -137.95
C LEU A 263 87.33 57.28 -137.72
N ALA A 264 87.92 56.68 -136.68
CA ALA A 264 89.36 56.74 -136.42
C ALA A 264 90.19 56.16 -137.57
N SER A 265 89.74 55.05 -138.19
CA SER A 265 90.38 54.48 -139.38
C SER A 265 90.28 55.40 -140.61
N SER A 266 89.21 56.22 -140.69
CA SER A 266 89.05 57.24 -141.72
C SER A 266 89.96 58.44 -141.46
N GLN A 267 90.05 58.91 -140.21
CA GLN A 267 90.97 59.98 -139.80
C GLN A 267 92.44 59.59 -140.06
N GLN A 268 92.85 58.35 -139.77
CA GLN A 268 94.19 57.86 -140.12
C GLN A 268 94.46 57.88 -141.64
N ARG A 269 93.44 57.59 -142.47
CA ARG A 269 93.56 57.72 -143.93
C ARG A 269 93.68 59.19 -144.36
N CYS A 270 92.93 60.11 -143.75
CA CYS A 270 93.09 61.55 -143.98
C CYS A 270 94.52 62.00 -143.65
N CYS A 271 95.03 61.69 -142.46
CA CYS A 271 96.41 62.03 -142.07
C CYS A 271 97.47 61.39 -142.98
N HIS A 272 97.23 60.19 -143.51
CA HIS A 272 98.10 59.58 -144.51
C HIS A 272 98.13 60.38 -145.83
N TYR A 273 96.97 60.85 -146.31
CA TYR A 273 96.90 61.70 -147.51
C TYR A 273 97.46 63.12 -147.27
N GLU A 274 97.29 63.70 -146.08
CA GLU A 274 97.90 64.97 -145.69
C GLU A 274 99.43 64.86 -145.69
N ASN A 275 99.99 63.83 -145.06
CA ASN A 275 101.44 63.57 -145.06
C ASN A 275 101.98 63.31 -146.48
N LEU A 276 101.24 62.59 -147.34
CA LEU A 276 101.62 62.37 -148.74
C LEU A 276 101.57 63.68 -149.55
N SER A 277 100.63 64.58 -149.24
CA SER A 277 100.58 65.91 -149.85
C SER A 277 101.77 66.78 -149.43
N GLN A 278 102.20 66.70 -148.17
CA GLN A 278 103.36 67.44 -147.67
C GLN A 278 104.67 66.93 -148.30
N ASP A 279 104.86 65.61 -148.33
CA ASP A 279 106.03 64.95 -148.93
C ASP A 279 106.15 65.22 -150.45
N LEU A 280 105.05 65.55 -151.14
CA LEU A 280 105.06 66.04 -152.52
C LEU A 280 105.44 67.54 -152.64
N GLN A 281 105.08 68.39 -151.67
CA GLN A 281 105.52 69.79 -151.64
C GLN A 281 107.03 69.89 -151.38
N ASP A 282 107.55 69.12 -150.42
CA ASP A 282 108.96 69.18 -150.02
C ASP A 282 109.88 68.72 -151.18
N LYS A 283 109.45 67.72 -151.96
CA LYS A 283 110.15 67.27 -153.18
C LYS A 283 110.15 68.30 -154.30
N LEU A 284 109.06 69.06 -154.47
CA LEU A 284 109.01 70.17 -155.42
C LEU A 284 110.04 71.25 -155.03
N HIS A 285 110.14 71.57 -153.74
CA HIS A 285 111.05 72.60 -153.24
C HIS A 285 112.53 72.19 -153.37
N SER A 286 112.86 70.91 -153.15
CA SER A 286 114.23 70.40 -153.26
C SER A 286 114.78 70.53 -154.68
N CYS A 287 114.05 70.06 -155.69
CA CYS A 287 114.45 70.14 -157.10
C CYS A 287 114.70 71.58 -157.58
N GLN A 288 113.99 72.56 -157.02
CA GLN A 288 114.14 73.97 -157.39
C GLN A 288 115.43 74.59 -156.83
N ASN A 289 115.92 74.11 -155.69
CA ASN A 289 117.15 74.62 -155.04
C ASN A 289 118.42 74.04 -155.68
N GLU A 290 118.42 72.75 -156.05
CA GLU A 290 119.59 72.07 -156.65
C GLU A 290 120.01 72.67 -158.00
N ALA A 291 119.04 73.10 -158.81
CA ALA A 291 119.30 73.76 -160.10
C ALA A 291 120.04 75.10 -159.95
N GLN A 292 119.79 75.85 -158.86
CA GLN A 292 120.39 77.16 -158.64
C GLN A 292 121.79 77.09 -157.98
N ALA A 293 122.05 76.03 -157.20
CA ALA A 293 123.37 75.78 -156.62
C ALA A 293 124.42 75.36 -157.67
N SER A 294 124.03 74.53 -158.65
CA SER A 294 124.97 73.98 -159.64
C SER A 294 125.64 75.04 -160.53
N HIS A 295 124.94 76.15 -160.82
CA HIS A 295 125.46 77.22 -161.68
C HIS A 295 126.49 78.14 -160.99
N SER A 296 126.47 78.22 -159.65
CA SER A 296 127.30 79.18 -158.88
C SER A 296 128.60 78.59 -158.32
N HIS A 297 128.74 77.26 -158.25
CA HIS A 297 129.91 76.61 -157.67
C HIS A 297 131.11 76.41 -158.61
N HIS A 298 130.95 76.52 -159.94
CA HIS A 298 132.00 76.11 -160.89
C HIS A 298 133.03 77.21 -161.24
N GLU A 299 132.65 78.50 -161.20
CA GLU A 299 133.44 79.56 -161.85
C GLU A 299 134.42 80.31 -160.91
N ALA A 300 134.19 80.31 -159.59
CA ALA A 300 134.80 81.29 -158.68
C ALA A 300 135.81 80.77 -157.63
N PHE A 301 135.83 79.47 -157.28
CA PHE A 301 136.34 79.06 -155.96
C PHE A 301 137.83 78.63 -155.89
N VAL A 302 138.29 77.61 -156.63
CA VAL A 302 139.56 76.91 -156.32
C VAL A 302 140.65 77.03 -157.39
N LYS A 303 140.98 78.28 -157.76
CA LYS A 303 142.23 78.58 -158.51
C LYS A 303 143.17 79.54 -157.75
N ASN A 304 142.87 79.85 -156.48
CA ASN A 304 143.50 80.95 -155.73
C ASN A 304 143.82 80.65 -154.25
N VAL A 305 143.72 79.40 -153.76
CA VAL A 305 144.10 79.03 -152.37
C VAL A 305 145.04 77.82 -152.36
N GLU A 306 146.15 77.94 -153.09
CA GLU A 306 147.27 76.98 -153.12
C GLU A 306 148.39 77.37 -152.13
N ALA A 307 148.10 78.25 -151.16
CA ALA A 307 149.11 79.00 -150.43
C ALA A 307 148.82 79.18 -148.93
N LEU A 308 148.79 78.08 -148.16
CA LEU A 308 149.03 78.06 -146.70
C LEU A 308 149.45 76.65 -146.22
N LEU A 309 150.76 76.45 -146.26
CA LEU A 309 151.64 75.29 -145.94
C LEU A 309 151.30 74.59 -144.59
N HIS A 310 151.46 73.26 -144.40
CA HIS A 310 152.71 72.48 -144.17
C HIS A 310 153.60 73.04 -143.03
N ASP A 311 154.18 72.27 -142.10
CA ASP A 311 154.88 70.97 -142.25
C ASP A 311 154.85 70.04 -140.98
N GLN A 312 155.77 69.06 -140.85
CA GLN A 312 155.65 67.79 -140.09
C GLN A 312 156.57 67.58 -138.85
N SER A 313 156.41 66.39 -138.21
CA SER A 313 157.46 65.49 -137.67
C SER A 313 157.87 65.59 -136.17
N LEU A 314 158.37 64.56 -135.43
CA LEU A 314 158.16 63.08 -135.29
C LEU A 314 158.94 62.61 -133.99
N PRO A 315 159.58 61.42 -133.77
CA PRO A 315 158.94 60.35 -132.98
C PRO A 315 159.79 59.45 -132.00
N VAL A 316 159.11 58.48 -131.33
CA VAL A 316 159.46 57.03 -131.15
C VAL A 316 160.43 56.49 -130.04
N GLN A 317 159.83 55.68 -129.13
CA GLN A 317 160.16 54.33 -128.58
C GLN A 317 161.43 53.93 -127.75
N HIS A 318 161.12 53.45 -126.53
CA HIS A 318 161.37 52.12 -125.90
C HIS A 318 162.74 51.40 -125.70
N THR A 319 162.80 50.80 -124.50
CA THR A 319 163.29 49.44 -124.08
C THR A 319 164.71 49.14 -123.59
N GLU A 320 164.72 48.41 -122.46
CA GLU A 320 165.65 47.34 -122.05
C GLU A 320 167.17 47.61 -121.97
N SER A 321 167.60 48.20 -120.84
CA SER A 321 168.92 47.94 -120.24
C SER A 321 168.94 48.27 -118.74
N ASP A 322 169.89 47.65 -118.04
CA ASP A 322 170.42 47.90 -116.68
C ASP A 322 169.46 47.78 -115.46
N ILE A 323 169.78 47.04 -114.38
CA ILE A 323 171.04 46.73 -113.66
C ILE A 323 171.47 47.85 -112.67
N LEU A 324 171.84 47.42 -111.45
CA LEU A 324 172.60 48.16 -110.43
C LEU A 324 172.11 49.56 -109.99
N LYS A 325 170.91 49.60 -109.39
CA LYS A 325 170.78 50.13 -108.02
C LYS A 325 170.40 48.96 -107.09
N ALA A 326 171.35 48.09 -106.73
CA ALA A 326 172.29 48.30 -105.62
C ALA A 326 171.52 48.58 -104.31
N LEU A 327 171.30 47.63 -103.40
CA LEU A 327 172.23 46.69 -102.73
C LEU A 327 173.19 47.42 -101.76
N THR A 328 172.61 48.12 -100.77
CA THR A 328 173.12 48.49 -99.43
C THR A 328 171.97 49.26 -98.73
N ALA A 329 171.64 49.13 -97.44
CA ALA A 329 172.19 48.33 -96.33
C ALA A 329 171.18 47.26 -95.88
N LEU A 330 171.53 46.06 -95.38
CA LEU A 330 172.57 45.60 -94.44
C LEU A 330 172.24 45.79 -92.95
N CYS A 331 172.55 44.75 -92.18
CA CYS A 331 172.23 44.59 -90.77
C CYS A 331 173.17 45.37 -89.83
N SER A 332 172.59 45.96 -88.77
CA SER A 332 173.07 46.06 -87.37
C SER A 332 172.51 47.34 -86.72
N ARG A 333 172.28 47.44 -85.40
CA ARG A 333 172.67 46.59 -84.26
C ARG A 333 171.50 46.63 -83.25
N GLU A 334 170.89 45.52 -82.84
CA GLU A 334 171.31 44.61 -81.75
C GLU A 334 171.55 45.30 -80.38
N LYS A 335 170.87 44.79 -79.33
CA LYS A 335 171.06 45.03 -77.88
C LYS A 335 171.02 46.48 -77.37
N THR A 336 170.01 46.77 -76.53
CA THR A 336 170.19 46.71 -75.06
C THR A 336 168.86 46.43 -74.36
N ALA A 337 168.79 45.38 -73.55
CA ALA A 337 167.72 45.20 -72.57
C ALA A 337 168.15 45.87 -71.25
N GLN A 338 167.72 47.11 -71.00
CA GLN A 338 167.94 47.77 -69.70
C GLN A 338 166.92 48.87 -69.34
N LYS A 339 165.66 48.74 -69.79
CA LYS A 339 164.51 49.53 -69.30
C LYS A 339 163.25 48.71 -68.98
N SER A 340 163.30 47.38 -69.17
CA SER A 340 162.18 46.46 -68.96
C SER A 340 162.01 46.02 -67.49
N GLN A 341 162.03 46.98 -66.54
CA GLN A 341 161.96 46.66 -65.12
C GLN A 341 161.15 47.66 -64.29
N ILE A 342 161.41 48.97 -64.40
CA ILE A 342 160.72 50.00 -63.60
C ILE A 342 159.23 50.10 -64.00
N GLU A 343 158.92 50.03 -65.29
CA GLU A 343 157.55 50.21 -65.83
C GLU A 343 156.59 49.03 -65.55
N MET A 344 157.09 47.96 -64.91
CA MET A 344 156.31 46.79 -64.49
C MET A 344 155.99 46.78 -62.99
N GLU A 345 156.70 47.57 -62.17
CA GLU A 345 156.46 47.65 -60.72
C GLU A 345 155.23 48.54 -60.43
N ASP A 346 155.12 49.70 -61.08
CA ASP A 346 153.94 50.60 -60.97
C ASP A 346 152.63 49.89 -61.36
N ARG A 347 152.67 48.97 -62.35
CA ARG A 347 151.49 48.24 -62.84
C ARG A 347 151.01 47.11 -61.92
N LEU A 348 151.77 46.72 -60.91
CA LEU A 348 151.33 45.72 -59.93
C LEU A 348 150.50 46.35 -58.80
N ALA A 349 150.87 47.55 -58.34
CA ALA A 349 150.16 48.25 -57.27
C ALA A 349 148.69 48.57 -57.64
N GLU A 350 148.44 48.97 -58.90
CA GLU A 350 147.10 49.27 -59.39
C GLU A 350 146.16 48.03 -59.39
N VAL A 351 146.72 46.83 -59.60
CA VAL A 351 145.96 45.57 -59.61
C VAL A 351 145.58 45.12 -58.20
N GLU A 352 146.45 45.32 -57.20
CA GLU A 352 146.12 45.01 -55.81
C GLU A 352 145.00 45.89 -55.25
N GLU A 353 144.96 47.18 -55.63
CA GLU A 353 143.87 48.08 -55.23
C GLU A 353 142.54 47.73 -55.94
N GLN A 354 142.58 47.30 -57.21
CA GLN A 354 141.37 46.81 -57.88
C GLN A 354 140.83 45.51 -57.22
N LEU A 355 141.72 44.63 -56.77
CA LEU A 355 141.34 43.38 -56.09
C LEU A 355 140.71 43.62 -54.71
N SER A 356 141.14 44.65 -53.96
CA SER A 356 140.55 44.99 -52.66
C SER A 356 139.12 45.55 -52.83
N ARG A 357 138.93 46.49 -53.76
CA ARG A 357 137.61 47.05 -54.12
C ARG A 357 136.64 45.95 -54.58
N HIS A 358 137.10 44.96 -55.36
CA HIS A 358 136.28 43.83 -55.78
C HIS A 358 135.79 42.98 -54.58
N LYS A 359 136.64 42.72 -53.58
CA LYS A 359 136.26 41.97 -52.37
C LYS A 359 135.22 42.72 -51.53
N GLU A 360 135.32 44.04 -51.42
CA GLU A 360 134.29 44.84 -50.74
C GLU A 360 132.95 44.82 -51.48
N HIS A 361 132.97 44.93 -52.82
CA HIS A 361 131.76 44.80 -53.64
C HIS A 361 131.12 43.41 -53.47
N GLN A 362 131.90 42.33 -53.50
CA GLN A 362 131.43 40.96 -53.28
C GLN A 362 130.82 40.80 -51.87
N ASN A 363 131.53 41.20 -50.80
CA ASN A 363 130.99 41.19 -49.43
C ASN A 363 129.71 42.04 -49.31
N SER A 364 129.57 43.13 -50.07
CA SER A 364 128.35 43.95 -50.13
C SER A 364 127.21 43.25 -50.88
N SER A 365 127.53 42.34 -51.81
CA SER A 365 126.57 41.55 -52.59
C SER A 365 126.04 40.39 -51.75
N GLU A 366 126.92 39.62 -51.13
CA GLU A 366 126.57 38.51 -50.23
C GLU A 366 125.69 39.01 -49.05
N ARG A 367 125.97 40.21 -48.52
CA ARG A 367 125.10 40.87 -47.50
C ARG A 367 123.74 41.35 -48.03
N LYS A 368 123.58 41.55 -49.34
CA LYS A 368 122.27 41.83 -49.97
C LYS A 368 121.54 40.52 -50.24
N GLU A 369 122.25 39.51 -50.75
CA GLU A 369 121.74 38.17 -50.98
C GLU A 369 121.21 37.53 -49.70
N GLN A 370 121.95 37.58 -48.59
CA GLN A 370 121.48 37.11 -47.28
C GLN A 370 120.19 37.83 -46.84
N LYS A 371 120.10 39.16 -47.01
CA LYS A 371 118.88 39.93 -46.71
C LYS A 371 117.71 39.57 -47.63
N LEU A 372 117.97 39.22 -48.88
CA LEU A 372 116.95 38.72 -49.80
C LEU A 372 116.50 37.31 -49.40
N LEU A 373 117.40 36.41 -49.02
CA LEU A 373 117.09 35.07 -48.51
C LEU A 373 116.28 35.13 -47.21
N ASP A 374 116.64 36.02 -46.29
CA ASP A 374 115.90 36.21 -45.04
C ASP A 374 114.53 36.89 -45.29
N ARG A 375 114.42 37.80 -46.27
CA ARG A 375 113.11 38.32 -46.69
C ARG A 375 112.26 37.26 -47.39
N ILE A 376 112.84 36.41 -48.24
CA ILE A 376 112.16 35.29 -48.88
C ILE A 376 111.60 34.35 -47.81
N LYS A 377 112.40 33.91 -46.83
CA LYS A 377 111.92 33.10 -45.70
C LYS A 377 110.76 33.76 -44.95
N SER A 378 110.88 35.05 -44.62
CA SER A 378 109.78 35.75 -43.93
C SER A 378 108.50 35.82 -44.79
N LEU A 379 108.61 35.89 -46.12
CA LEU A 379 107.48 35.84 -47.05
C LEU A 379 106.92 34.42 -47.19
N GLU A 380 107.76 33.38 -47.11
CA GLU A 380 107.37 31.97 -47.05
C GLU A 380 106.60 31.68 -45.74
N ASP A 381 107.07 32.19 -44.60
CA ASP A 381 106.39 32.10 -43.30
C ASP A 381 105.07 32.92 -43.27
N GLU A 382 105.06 34.15 -43.81
CA GLU A 382 103.84 34.95 -44.02
C GLU A 382 102.82 34.20 -44.91
N LEU A 383 103.29 33.53 -45.97
CA LEU A 383 102.44 32.74 -46.88
C LEU A 383 101.92 31.44 -46.25
N LEU A 384 102.76 30.72 -45.51
CA LEU A 384 102.39 29.51 -44.78
C LEU A 384 101.35 29.81 -43.69
N THR A 385 101.55 30.87 -42.91
CA THR A 385 100.59 31.30 -41.89
C THR A 385 99.28 31.79 -42.51
N ALA A 386 99.32 32.56 -43.61
CA ALA A 386 98.14 32.93 -44.37
C ALA A 386 97.39 31.70 -44.94
N GLY A 387 98.12 30.66 -45.35
CA GLY A 387 97.57 29.36 -45.73
C GLY A 387 96.79 28.70 -44.59
N VAL A 388 97.41 28.58 -43.41
CA VAL A 388 96.76 28.02 -42.21
C VAL A 388 95.50 28.81 -41.82
N TRP A 389 95.53 30.14 -41.85
CA TRP A 389 94.36 30.97 -41.58
C TRP A 389 93.24 30.75 -42.61
N LYS A 390 93.57 30.68 -43.91
CA LYS A 390 92.63 30.38 -44.99
C LYS A 390 92.00 29.00 -44.82
N ASP A 391 92.78 27.99 -44.44
CA ASP A 391 92.29 26.64 -44.25
C ASP A 391 91.44 26.49 -42.98
N GLY A 392 91.75 27.23 -41.91
CA GLY A 392 90.88 27.37 -40.75
C GLY A 392 89.52 27.98 -41.13
N MET A 393 89.51 29.12 -41.82
CA MET A 393 88.27 29.75 -42.30
C MET A 393 87.48 28.87 -43.28
N ASN A 394 88.16 28.03 -44.09
CA ASN A 394 87.52 27.03 -44.93
C ASN A 394 86.89 25.90 -44.11
N GLN A 395 87.55 25.43 -43.04
CA GLN A 395 87.02 24.41 -42.13
C GLN A 395 85.78 24.96 -41.40
N ASP A 396 85.86 26.15 -40.81
CA ASP A 396 84.73 26.81 -40.15
C ASP A 396 83.55 26.97 -41.12
N LYS A 397 83.79 27.44 -42.34
CA LYS A 397 82.76 27.53 -43.40
C LYS A 397 82.12 26.17 -43.71
N GLN A 398 82.90 25.09 -43.80
CA GLN A 398 82.36 23.73 -44.00
C GLN A 398 81.56 23.24 -42.78
N HIS A 399 81.96 23.59 -41.57
CA HIS A 399 81.20 23.30 -40.35
C HIS A 399 79.86 24.04 -40.33
N TYR A 400 79.83 25.35 -40.60
CA TYR A 400 78.59 26.12 -40.68
C TYR A 400 77.63 25.62 -41.76
N LEU A 401 78.13 25.31 -42.97
CA LEU A 401 77.32 24.72 -44.04
C LEU A 401 76.70 23.38 -43.60
N ARG A 402 77.50 22.47 -43.02
CA ARG A 402 77.03 21.17 -42.52
C ARG A 402 75.99 21.31 -41.40
N CYS A 403 76.12 22.32 -40.53
CA CYS A 403 75.11 22.60 -39.51
C CYS A 403 73.80 23.11 -40.12
N VAL A 404 73.84 23.96 -41.16
CA VAL A 404 72.63 24.43 -41.86
C VAL A 404 71.96 23.31 -42.66
N GLU A 405 72.74 22.39 -43.26
CA GLU A 405 72.24 21.16 -43.88
C GLU A 405 71.54 20.25 -42.86
N GLN A 406 72.17 19.99 -41.71
CA GLN A 406 71.56 19.19 -40.64
C GLN A 406 70.28 19.83 -40.06
N LEU A 407 70.24 21.15 -39.92
CA LEU A 407 69.04 21.87 -39.48
C LEU A 407 67.92 21.81 -40.53
N SER A 408 68.27 21.90 -41.82
CA SER A 408 67.32 21.68 -42.93
C SER A 408 66.69 20.29 -42.82
N GLU A 409 67.50 19.26 -42.56
CA GLU A 409 67.06 17.86 -42.50
C GLU A 409 66.12 17.62 -41.31
N LYS A 410 66.49 18.10 -40.11
CA LYS A 410 65.66 17.88 -38.91
C LYS A 410 64.34 18.66 -38.94
N LEU A 411 64.31 19.81 -39.61
CA LEU A 411 63.09 20.61 -39.81
C LEU A 411 62.30 20.21 -41.07
N LYS A 412 62.88 19.34 -41.91
CA LYS A 412 62.37 18.82 -43.20
C LYS A 412 62.14 19.91 -44.24
N VAL A 413 63.14 20.79 -44.39
CA VAL A 413 63.13 21.94 -45.32
C VAL A 413 63.96 21.66 -46.58
N ASP A 414 64.74 20.58 -46.63
CA ASP A 414 65.75 20.29 -47.66
C ASP A 414 65.24 20.44 -49.10
N HIS A 415 64.03 19.94 -49.35
CA HIS A 415 63.40 19.92 -50.66
C HIS A 415 62.95 21.32 -51.14
N VAL A 416 62.83 22.28 -50.22
CA VAL A 416 62.56 23.70 -50.48
C VAL A 416 63.86 24.50 -50.44
N ALA A 417 64.82 24.08 -49.61
CA ALA A 417 66.13 24.71 -49.46
C ALA A 417 67.12 24.38 -50.59
N ALA A 418 66.93 23.27 -51.33
CA ALA A 418 67.89 22.74 -52.30
C ALA A 418 68.44 23.79 -53.28
N ASP A 419 67.55 24.57 -53.91
CA ASP A 419 67.92 25.58 -54.91
C ASP A 419 68.11 26.99 -54.30
N LEU A 420 67.93 27.15 -52.98
CA LEU A 420 68.05 28.43 -52.29
C LEU A 420 69.49 28.72 -51.84
N GLY A 421 69.89 29.99 -51.98
CA GLY A 421 71.13 30.52 -51.39
C GLY A 421 71.09 30.53 -49.86
N PHE A 422 72.27 30.57 -49.23
CA PHE A 422 72.47 30.36 -47.79
C PHE A 422 71.53 31.17 -46.89
N ASP A 423 71.39 32.48 -47.15
CA ASP A 423 70.55 33.37 -46.33
C ASP A 423 69.06 33.01 -46.43
N MET A 424 68.60 32.59 -47.61
CA MET A 424 67.23 32.14 -47.84
C MET A 424 66.97 30.73 -47.28
N ARG A 425 68.00 29.86 -47.20
CA ARG A 425 67.91 28.60 -46.44
C ARG A 425 67.75 28.87 -44.94
N LEU A 426 68.48 29.85 -44.40
CA LEU A 426 68.37 30.23 -42.99
C LEU A 426 67.00 30.82 -42.66
N GLU A 427 66.44 31.68 -43.53
CA GLU A 427 65.08 32.21 -43.38
C GLU A 427 64.01 31.10 -43.50
N ALA A 428 64.19 30.14 -44.40
CA ALA A 428 63.31 28.97 -44.51
C ALA A 428 63.38 28.05 -43.26
N ILE A 429 64.55 27.94 -42.63
CA ILE A 429 64.75 27.26 -41.34
C ILE A 429 64.01 28.00 -40.21
N LEU A 430 64.17 29.33 -40.13
CA LEU A 430 63.56 30.17 -39.09
C LEU A 430 62.03 30.15 -39.19
N THR A 431 61.47 30.45 -40.36
CA THR A 431 60.02 30.43 -40.61
C THR A 431 59.41 29.05 -40.37
N ARG A 432 60.13 27.96 -40.68
CA ARG A 432 59.71 26.58 -40.35
C ARG A 432 59.72 26.32 -38.84
N ALA A 433 60.74 26.77 -38.12
CA ALA A 433 60.82 26.63 -36.67
C ALA A 433 59.69 27.41 -35.96
N GLU A 434 59.39 28.64 -36.41
CA GLU A 434 58.24 29.39 -35.92
C GLU A 434 56.91 28.68 -36.23
N GLN A 435 56.76 28.12 -37.43
CA GLN A 435 55.55 27.38 -37.82
C GLN A 435 55.32 26.17 -36.89
N LEU A 436 56.38 25.41 -36.60
CA LEU A 436 56.32 24.27 -35.68
C LEU A 436 55.96 24.74 -34.26
N SER A 437 56.59 25.79 -33.75
CA SER A 437 56.27 26.35 -32.42
C SER A 437 54.81 26.84 -32.34
N ARG A 438 54.28 27.46 -33.41
CA ARG A 438 52.85 27.83 -33.50
C ARG A 438 51.94 26.60 -33.50
N GLN A 439 52.30 25.52 -34.20
CA GLN A 439 51.54 24.26 -34.25
C GLN A 439 51.56 23.49 -32.93
N GLU A 440 52.70 23.50 -32.20
CA GLU A 440 52.79 23.00 -30.83
C GLU A 440 51.94 23.84 -29.87
N GLY A 441 51.95 25.17 -30.02
CA GLY A 441 51.09 26.08 -29.28
C GLY A 441 49.59 25.81 -29.47
N THR A 442 49.12 25.61 -30.71
CA THR A 442 47.71 25.31 -30.98
C THR A 442 47.31 23.92 -30.47
N THR A 443 48.14 22.89 -30.69
CA THR A 443 47.84 21.53 -30.19
C THR A 443 47.90 21.45 -28.66
N LEU A 444 48.76 22.23 -27.99
CA LEU A 444 48.75 22.38 -26.53
C LEU A 444 47.48 23.07 -26.02
N LEU A 445 46.99 24.11 -26.73
CA LEU A 445 45.73 24.77 -26.39
C LEU A 445 44.50 23.86 -26.62
N GLU A 446 44.49 23.09 -27.70
CA GLU A 446 43.46 22.09 -28.00
C GLU A 446 43.44 20.99 -26.94
N THR A 447 44.57 20.35 -26.64
CA THR A 447 44.65 19.30 -25.62
C THR A 447 44.30 19.82 -24.22
N LYS A 448 44.75 21.02 -23.85
CA LYS A 448 44.33 21.70 -22.61
C LYS A 448 42.81 21.93 -22.56
N THR A 449 42.20 22.32 -23.68
CA THR A 449 40.74 22.52 -23.80
C THR A 449 39.98 21.19 -23.72
N GLN A 450 40.50 20.13 -24.36
CA GLN A 450 39.97 18.78 -24.27
C GLN A 450 40.03 18.26 -22.83
N ILE A 451 41.17 18.44 -22.13
CA ILE A 451 41.34 18.10 -20.71
C ILE A 451 40.31 18.81 -19.84
N TYR A 452 40.10 20.13 -19.99
CA TYR A 452 39.05 20.83 -19.25
C TYR A 452 37.64 20.31 -19.58
N SER A 453 37.37 19.94 -20.84
CA SER A 453 36.08 19.34 -21.22
C SER A 453 35.87 17.96 -20.57
N LEU A 454 36.93 17.16 -20.46
CA LEU A 454 36.92 15.83 -19.84
C LEU A 454 36.80 15.95 -18.31
N GLN A 455 37.51 16.90 -17.68
CA GLN A 455 37.36 17.21 -16.25
C GLN A 455 35.94 17.68 -15.91
N ARG A 456 35.31 18.50 -16.76
CA ARG A 456 33.91 18.91 -16.60
C ARG A 456 32.98 17.70 -16.69
N LYS A 457 33.10 16.89 -17.75
CA LYS A 457 32.34 15.64 -17.93
C LYS A 457 32.54 14.69 -16.73
N LEU A 458 33.76 14.52 -16.24
CA LEU A 458 34.07 13.68 -15.08
C LEU A 458 33.38 14.20 -13.81
N LYS A 459 33.39 15.51 -13.56
CA LYS A 459 32.68 16.13 -12.43
C LYS A 459 31.17 15.91 -12.52
N GLU A 460 30.58 16.12 -13.70
CA GLU A 460 29.14 15.85 -13.92
C GLU A 460 28.81 14.37 -13.75
N HIS A 461 29.62 13.46 -14.27
CA HIS A 461 29.42 12.01 -14.12
C HIS A 461 29.55 11.57 -12.66
N LYS A 462 30.48 12.16 -11.90
CA LYS A 462 30.60 11.93 -10.45
C LYS A 462 29.35 12.40 -9.71
N GLN A 463 28.89 13.63 -9.94
CA GLN A 463 27.65 14.15 -9.35
C GLN A 463 26.40 13.33 -9.75
N ARG A 464 26.36 12.84 -10.99
CA ARG A 464 25.32 11.93 -11.49
C ARG A 464 25.42 10.50 -10.90
N SER A 465 26.58 10.09 -10.39
CA SER A 465 26.69 8.87 -9.55
C SER A 465 26.20 9.17 -8.14
N GLU A 466 26.76 10.17 -7.46
CA GLU A 466 26.42 10.53 -6.08
C GLU A 466 24.90 10.73 -5.86
N SER A 467 24.22 11.32 -6.85
CA SER A 467 22.75 11.45 -6.87
C SER A 467 22.01 10.10 -7.00
N LYS A 468 22.51 9.16 -7.82
CA LYS A 468 21.98 7.80 -7.93
C LYS A 468 22.27 6.96 -6.69
N ASP A 469 23.45 7.09 -6.12
CA ASP A 469 23.88 6.40 -4.90
C ASP A 469 22.99 6.82 -3.72
N LEU A 470 22.69 8.13 -3.60
CA LEU A 470 21.70 8.65 -2.65
C LEU A 470 20.28 8.09 -2.90
N HIS A 471 19.85 8.00 -4.16
CA HIS A 471 18.54 7.43 -4.52
C HIS A 471 18.45 5.93 -4.19
N LEU A 472 19.48 5.14 -4.49
CA LEU A 472 19.59 3.74 -4.09
C LEU A 472 19.54 3.59 -2.56
N GLU A 473 20.17 4.49 -1.82
CA GLU A 473 20.15 4.45 -0.34
C GLU A 473 18.80 4.88 0.27
N LEU A 474 18.01 5.69 -0.44
CA LEU A 474 16.62 5.95 -0.09
C LEU A 474 15.71 4.75 -0.42
N LEU A 475 15.92 4.09 -1.57
CA LEU A 475 15.18 2.87 -1.94
C LEU A 475 15.46 1.73 -0.97
N ARG A 476 16.74 1.49 -0.58
CA ARG A 476 17.11 0.50 0.44
C ARG A 476 16.38 0.74 1.76
N ARG A 477 16.41 1.97 2.27
CA ARG A 477 15.67 2.35 3.48
C ARG A 477 14.15 2.13 3.34
N LYS A 478 13.56 2.41 2.18
CA LYS A 478 12.12 2.13 1.96
C LYS A 478 11.82 0.63 1.86
N VAL A 479 12.72 -0.18 1.31
CA VAL A 479 12.58 -1.65 1.33
C VAL A 479 12.60 -2.17 2.78
N VAL A 480 13.59 -1.76 3.59
CA VAL A 480 13.66 -2.14 5.02
C VAL A 480 12.38 -1.77 5.76
N GLN A 481 11.89 -0.53 5.60
CA GLN A 481 10.62 -0.10 6.21
C GLN A 481 9.43 -0.97 5.75
N LEU A 482 9.32 -1.30 4.47
CA LEU A 482 8.24 -2.15 3.95
C LEU A 482 8.33 -3.60 4.46
N GLU A 483 9.53 -4.12 4.70
CA GLU A 483 9.71 -5.42 5.35
C GLU A 483 9.34 -5.38 6.84
N GLU A 484 9.67 -4.30 7.56
CA GLU A 484 9.27 -4.09 8.96
C GLU A 484 7.75 -3.93 9.10
N GLU A 485 7.11 -3.15 8.21
CA GLU A 485 5.66 -3.08 8.09
C GLU A 485 5.05 -4.47 7.82
N LYS A 486 5.65 -5.26 6.92
CA LYS A 486 5.20 -6.63 6.61
C LYS A 486 5.33 -7.57 7.81
N ARG A 487 6.48 -7.59 8.49
CA ARG A 487 6.72 -8.37 9.73
C ARG A 487 5.68 -8.01 10.80
N SER A 488 5.43 -6.71 11.00
CA SER A 488 4.45 -6.20 11.96
C SER A 488 3.02 -6.63 11.62
N ARG A 489 2.61 -6.53 10.35
CA ARG A 489 1.29 -6.99 9.89
C ARG A 489 1.12 -8.51 10.04
N SER A 490 2.18 -9.29 9.83
CA SER A 490 2.17 -10.75 10.06
C SER A 490 2.04 -11.09 11.55
N ALA A 491 2.74 -10.39 12.45
CA ALA A 491 2.59 -10.58 13.90
C ALA A 491 1.15 -10.27 14.37
N LEU A 492 0.58 -9.14 13.93
CA LEU A 492 -0.81 -8.76 14.22
C LEU A 492 -1.86 -9.72 13.63
N ALA A 493 -1.52 -10.46 12.57
CA ALA A 493 -2.40 -11.51 12.04
C ALA A 493 -2.40 -12.74 12.95
N VAL A 494 -1.22 -13.20 13.40
CA VAL A 494 -1.09 -14.31 14.36
C VAL A 494 -1.79 -13.99 15.68
N GLU A 495 -1.58 -12.79 16.24
CA GLU A 495 -2.26 -12.35 17.46
C GLU A 495 -3.78 -12.34 17.32
N LYS A 496 -4.31 -11.95 16.15
CA LYS A 496 -5.75 -12.01 15.85
C LYS A 496 -6.27 -13.44 15.74
N ASP A 497 -5.52 -14.36 15.14
CA ASP A 497 -5.91 -15.77 15.05
C ASP A 497 -5.87 -16.44 16.43
N ASP A 498 -4.88 -16.16 17.27
CA ASP A 498 -4.81 -16.62 18.66
C ASP A 498 -5.96 -16.05 19.51
N ALA A 499 -6.27 -14.76 19.38
CA ALA A 499 -7.43 -14.15 20.02
C ALA A 499 -8.75 -14.77 19.54
N ALA A 500 -8.89 -15.04 18.24
CA ALA A 500 -10.06 -15.73 17.68
C ALA A 500 -10.17 -17.18 18.18
N LEU A 501 -9.06 -17.89 18.36
CA LEU A 501 -9.01 -19.21 18.98
C LEU A 501 -9.36 -19.17 20.47
N ALA A 502 -8.93 -18.14 21.21
CA ALA A 502 -9.32 -17.91 22.60
C ALA A 502 -10.83 -17.65 22.73
N CYS A 503 -11.39 -16.77 21.89
CA CYS A 503 -12.84 -16.53 21.83
C CYS A 503 -13.62 -17.81 21.48
N LYS A 504 -13.16 -18.61 20.51
CA LYS A 504 -13.77 -19.92 20.18
C LYS A 504 -13.70 -20.93 21.34
N LYS A 505 -12.63 -20.92 22.15
CA LYS A 505 -12.51 -21.75 23.37
C LYS A 505 -13.47 -21.28 24.46
N LEU A 506 -13.61 -19.97 24.66
CA LEU A 506 -14.54 -19.37 25.63
C LEU A 506 -16.00 -19.62 25.23
N GLN A 507 -16.38 -19.43 23.97
CA GLN A 507 -17.73 -19.72 23.48
C GLN A 507 -18.11 -21.19 23.75
N LYS A 508 -17.24 -22.15 23.38
CA LYS A 508 -17.45 -23.58 23.69
C LYS A 508 -17.59 -23.89 25.19
N ARG A 509 -17.14 -23.01 26.09
CA ARG A 509 -17.35 -23.14 27.55
C ARG A 509 -18.68 -22.50 27.97
N VAL A 510 -19.08 -21.39 27.37
CA VAL A 510 -20.43 -20.80 27.53
C VAL A 510 -21.49 -21.78 27.05
N ASP A 511 -21.34 -22.37 25.86
CA ASP A 511 -22.28 -23.34 25.28
C ASP A 511 -22.51 -24.55 26.23
N ARG A 512 -21.44 -25.06 26.84
CA ARG A 512 -21.50 -26.16 27.83
C ARG A 512 -22.22 -25.74 29.10
N LEU A 513 -21.82 -24.60 29.70
CA LEU A 513 -22.46 -24.08 30.91
C LEU A 513 -23.95 -23.77 30.68
N GLN A 514 -24.32 -23.33 29.47
CA GLN A 514 -25.71 -23.06 29.09
C GLN A 514 -26.53 -24.35 28.93
N ALA A 515 -25.91 -25.45 28.47
CA ALA A 515 -26.53 -26.78 28.44
C ALA A 515 -26.65 -27.40 29.85
N GLU A 516 -25.63 -27.28 30.70
CA GLU A 516 -25.69 -27.67 32.11
C GLU A 516 -26.84 -26.91 32.83
N LEU A 517 -26.91 -25.59 32.64
CA LEU A 517 -27.96 -24.73 33.19
C LEU A 517 -29.36 -25.08 32.66
N SER A 518 -29.50 -25.48 31.39
CA SER A 518 -30.81 -25.93 30.86
C SER A 518 -31.25 -27.27 31.46
N THR A 519 -30.34 -28.24 31.65
CA THR A 519 -30.66 -29.50 32.33
C THR A 519 -31.03 -29.30 33.81
N LEU A 520 -30.34 -28.39 34.52
CA LEU A 520 -30.67 -28.03 35.90
C LEU A 520 -32.01 -27.26 36.00
N ARG A 521 -32.37 -26.45 34.99
CA ARG A 521 -33.70 -25.84 34.91
C ARG A 521 -34.78 -26.90 34.71
N PHE A 522 -34.54 -27.88 33.83
CA PHE A 522 -35.48 -28.99 33.58
C PHE A 522 -35.73 -29.81 34.84
N SER A 523 -34.67 -30.25 35.55
CA SER A 523 -34.84 -30.99 36.80
C SER A 523 -35.50 -30.15 37.90
N ASN A 524 -35.26 -28.84 37.96
CA ASN A 524 -35.96 -27.94 38.87
C ASN A 524 -37.47 -27.82 38.56
N THR A 525 -37.86 -27.79 37.29
CA THR A 525 -39.29 -27.83 36.89
C THR A 525 -39.93 -29.20 37.16
N GLU A 526 -39.20 -30.29 36.95
CA GLU A 526 -39.68 -31.64 37.25
C GLU A 526 -39.90 -31.83 38.75
N LEU A 527 -38.92 -31.46 39.60
CA LEU A 527 -39.05 -31.49 41.06
C LEU A 527 -40.20 -30.61 41.56
N LYS A 528 -40.48 -29.48 40.91
CA LYS A 528 -41.66 -28.65 41.23
C LYS A 528 -42.98 -29.35 40.88
N ALA A 529 -43.06 -30.07 39.76
CA ALA A 529 -44.22 -30.86 39.39
C ALA A 529 -44.42 -32.08 40.31
N GLN A 530 -43.34 -32.74 40.72
CA GLN A 530 -43.37 -33.80 41.73
C GLN A 530 -43.83 -33.24 43.10
N LEU A 531 -43.40 -32.03 43.48
CA LEU A 531 -43.85 -31.36 44.70
C LEU A 531 -45.34 -30.97 44.64
N SER A 532 -45.84 -30.43 43.53
CA SER A 532 -47.27 -30.10 43.38
C SER A 532 -48.13 -31.37 43.41
N HIS A 533 -47.72 -32.43 42.73
CA HIS A 533 -48.42 -33.72 42.79
C HIS A 533 -48.40 -34.34 44.20
N THR A 534 -47.28 -34.22 44.93
CA THR A 534 -47.20 -34.64 46.34
C THR A 534 -48.16 -33.83 47.23
N ASN A 535 -48.32 -32.53 46.96
CA ASN A 535 -49.30 -31.70 47.67
C ASN A 535 -50.75 -32.07 47.32
N GLU A 536 -51.06 -32.38 46.05
CA GLU A 536 -52.38 -32.91 45.65
C GLU A 536 -52.71 -34.23 46.35
N LEU A 537 -51.73 -35.15 46.42
CA LEU A 537 -51.89 -36.42 47.14
C LEU A 537 -52.11 -36.18 48.64
N LYS A 538 -51.37 -35.23 49.24
CA LYS A 538 -51.56 -34.84 50.64
C LYS A 538 -52.95 -34.25 50.90
N ILE A 539 -53.47 -33.42 49.99
CA ILE A 539 -54.83 -32.88 50.06
C ILE A 539 -55.85 -34.02 50.01
N LYS A 540 -55.74 -34.94 49.04
CA LYS A 540 -56.62 -36.11 48.92
C LYS A 540 -56.59 -37.01 50.16
N VAL A 541 -55.41 -37.20 50.78
CA VAL A 541 -55.29 -37.93 52.06
C VAL A 541 -55.95 -37.18 53.21
N MET A 542 -55.89 -35.84 53.23
CA MET A 542 -56.62 -35.03 54.23
C MET A 542 -58.14 -35.11 54.03
N GLU A 543 -58.64 -35.05 52.80
CA GLU A 543 -60.06 -35.21 52.45
C GLU A 543 -60.57 -36.62 52.81
N GLN A 544 -59.78 -37.66 52.54
CA GLN A 544 -60.07 -39.04 52.96
C GLN A 544 -60.09 -39.17 54.48
N ASN A 545 -59.13 -38.59 55.20
CA ASN A 545 -59.11 -38.62 56.67
C ASN A 545 -60.31 -37.87 57.28
N GLN A 546 -60.72 -36.73 56.72
CA GLN A 546 -61.95 -36.03 57.13
C GLN A 546 -63.19 -36.92 56.89
N THR A 547 -63.27 -37.57 55.73
CA THR A 547 -64.35 -38.50 55.40
C THR A 547 -64.40 -39.68 56.39
N ILE A 548 -63.24 -40.24 56.76
CA ILE A 548 -63.12 -41.31 57.75
C ILE A 548 -63.52 -40.81 59.16
N GLU A 549 -63.16 -39.59 59.54
CA GLU A 549 -63.56 -38.99 60.81
C GLU A 549 -65.08 -38.74 60.87
N GLU A 550 -65.69 -38.24 59.81
CA GLU A 550 -67.15 -38.10 59.71
C GLU A 550 -67.87 -39.44 59.75
N GLN A 551 -67.38 -40.45 59.01
CA GLN A 551 -67.91 -41.81 59.05
C GLN A 551 -67.77 -42.41 60.46
N SER A 552 -66.63 -42.23 61.12
CA SER A 552 -66.40 -42.69 62.51
C SER A 552 -67.33 -42.00 63.50
N LYS A 553 -67.55 -40.68 63.35
CA LYS A 553 -68.49 -39.88 64.13
C LYS A 553 -69.94 -40.31 63.89
N ASN A 554 -70.28 -40.74 62.67
CA ASN A 554 -71.61 -41.26 62.33
C ASN A 554 -71.81 -42.71 62.82
N LEU A 555 -70.80 -43.57 62.73
CA LEU A 555 -70.79 -44.89 63.36
C LEU A 555 -70.94 -44.77 64.88
N GLY A 556 -70.24 -43.84 65.53
CA GLY A 556 -70.39 -43.57 66.97
C GLY A 556 -71.78 -43.05 67.38
N LYS A 557 -72.50 -42.35 66.48
CA LYS A 557 -73.94 -42.04 66.68
C LYS A 557 -74.80 -43.29 66.52
N LEU A 558 -74.52 -44.11 65.52
CA LEU A 558 -75.26 -45.33 65.20
C LEU A 558 -75.13 -46.36 66.32
N GLU A 559 -73.93 -46.58 66.84
CA GLU A 559 -73.63 -47.43 68.01
C GLU A 559 -74.39 -46.95 69.25
N LYS A 560 -74.36 -45.64 69.56
CA LYS A 560 -75.14 -45.05 70.66
C LYS A 560 -76.65 -45.16 70.47
N ASN A 561 -77.13 -45.26 69.23
CA ASN A 561 -78.56 -45.46 68.94
C ASN A 561 -78.94 -46.95 68.99
N LYS A 562 -78.07 -47.86 68.54
CA LYS A 562 -78.15 -49.31 68.73
C LYS A 562 -78.17 -49.65 70.23
N GLU A 563 -77.27 -49.09 71.03
CA GLU A 563 -77.23 -49.30 72.47
C GLU A 563 -78.55 -48.85 73.15
N LYS A 564 -79.15 -47.74 72.70
CA LYS A 564 -80.46 -47.28 73.17
C LYS A 564 -81.60 -48.21 72.73
N THR A 565 -81.61 -48.70 71.50
CA THR A 565 -82.66 -49.64 71.03
C THR A 565 -82.49 -51.02 71.66
N GLU A 566 -81.27 -51.47 71.92
CA GLU A 566 -80.95 -52.70 72.63
C GLU A 566 -81.33 -52.63 74.13
N LYS A 567 -81.09 -51.48 74.79
CA LYS A 567 -81.62 -51.18 76.13
C LYS A 567 -83.16 -51.18 76.14
N LYS A 568 -83.82 -50.54 75.17
CA LYS A 568 -85.29 -50.63 75.03
C LYS A 568 -85.77 -52.06 74.79
N LEU A 569 -85.08 -52.82 73.94
CA LEU A 569 -85.42 -54.21 73.61
C LEU A 569 -85.27 -55.12 74.84
N THR A 570 -84.25 -54.94 75.67
CA THR A 570 -84.10 -55.71 76.92
C THR A 570 -85.17 -55.37 77.95
N VAL A 571 -85.58 -54.11 78.08
CA VAL A 571 -86.74 -53.71 78.90
C VAL A 571 -88.02 -54.39 78.39
N ILE A 572 -88.37 -54.21 77.11
CA ILE A 572 -89.59 -54.80 76.51
C ILE A 572 -89.58 -56.33 76.61
N LYS A 573 -88.41 -56.98 76.43
CA LYS A 573 -88.25 -58.43 76.59
C LYS A 573 -88.46 -58.89 78.04
N SER A 574 -88.10 -58.06 79.03
CA SER A 574 -88.37 -58.35 80.44
C SER A 574 -89.85 -58.12 80.81
N GLU A 575 -90.49 -57.05 80.29
CA GLU A 575 -91.92 -56.81 80.46
C GLU A 575 -92.76 -57.93 79.83
N LEU A 576 -92.45 -58.33 78.60
CA LEU A 576 -93.10 -59.43 77.91
C LEU A 576 -92.96 -60.75 78.68
N LYS A 577 -91.77 -61.07 79.21
CA LYS A 577 -91.57 -62.26 80.05
C LYS A 577 -92.38 -62.19 81.35
N ASN A 578 -92.48 -61.02 81.99
CA ASN A 578 -93.30 -60.81 83.18
C ASN A 578 -94.81 -60.83 82.89
N GLN A 579 -95.22 -60.54 81.65
CA GLN A 579 -96.60 -60.68 81.19
C GLN A 579 -96.92 -62.14 80.83
N GLU A 580 -96.00 -62.86 80.19
CA GLU A 580 -96.09 -64.31 79.94
C GLU A 580 -96.16 -65.12 81.25
N LEU A 581 -95.43 -64.70 82.29
CA LEU A 581 -95.49 -65.33 83.61
C LEU A 581 -96.87 -65.12 84.26
N ARG A 582 -97.36 -63.87 84.32
CA ARG A 582 -98.70 -63.56 84.85
C ARG A 582 -99.81 -64.29 84.10
N ALA A 583 -99.75 -64.34 82.78
CA ALA A 583 -100.70 -65.10 81.98
C ALA A 583 -100.67 -66.61 82.30
N ARG A 584 -99.50 -67.21 82.57
CA ARG A 584 -99.43 -68.60 83.08
C ARG A 584 -100.05 -68.74 84.47
N ASP A 585 -99.80 -67.82 85.37
CA ASP A 585 -100.34 -67.88 86.75
C ASP A 585 -101.87 -67.72 86.74
N GLU A 586 -102.41 -66.82 85.92
CA GLU A 586 -103.84 -66.63 85.67
C GLU A 586 -104.48 -67.90 85.07
N ILE A 587 -103.86 -68.52 84.07
CA ILE A 587 -104.30 -69.80 83.50
C ILE A 587 -104.28 -70.91 84.58
N GLN A 588 -103.25 -70.99 85.40
CA GLN A 588 -103.19 -71.98 86.50
C GLN A 588 -104.24 -71.75 87.58
N GLN A 589 -104.64 -70.51 87.85
CA GLN A 589 -105.73 -70.20 88.78
C GLN A 589 -107.08 -70.60 88.19
N ALA A 590 -107.33 -70.29 86.90
CA ALA A 590 -108.52 -70.73 86.18
C ALA A 590 -108.63 -72.26 86.12
N GLN A 591 -107.52 -72.96 85.87
CA GLN A 591 -107.48 -74.43 85.85
C GLN A 591 -107.88 -75.02 87.21
N ARG A 592 -107.28 -74.54 88.32
CA ARG A 592 -107.60 -74.98 89.68
C ARG A 592 -109.07 -74.74 90.05
N LEU A 593 -109.63 -73.59 89.67
CA LEU A 593 -111.05 -73.29 89.88
C LEU A 593 -111.94 -74.29 89.13
N LEU A 594 -111.61 -74.58 87.87
CA LEU A 594 -112.36 -75.50 87.02
C LEU A 594 -112.30 -76.94 87.54
N ASP A 595 -111.16 -77.39 88.06
CA ASP A 595 -111.02 -78.69 88.73
C ASP A 595 -111.93 -78.78 89.97
N THR A 596 -111.95 -77.75 90.84
CA THR A 596 -112.85 -77.72 92.02
C THR A 596 -114.35 -77.64 91.66
N GLN A 597 -114.70 -76.98 90.56
CA GLN A 597 -116.08 -76.98 90.06
C GLN A 597 -116.46 -78.37 89.51
N SER A 598 -115.53 -79.04 88.83
CA SER A 598 -115.76 -80.39 88.30
C SER A 598 -115.96 -81.43 89.42
N SER A 599 -115.25 -81.35 90.54
CA SER A 599 -115.49 -82.23 91.70
C SER A 599 -116.85 -81.95 92.35
N ALA A 600 -117.22 -80.68 92.54
CA ALA A 600 -118.52 -80.32 93.13
C ALA A 600 -119.72 -80.83 92.29
N ILE A 601 -119.59 -80.85 90.96
CA ILE A 601 -120.61 -81.42 90.05
C ILE A 601 -120.68 -82.96 90.17
N ALA A 602 -119.54 -83.64 90.35
CA ALA A 602 -119.50 -85.08 90.59
C ALA A 602 -120.17 -85.47 91.93
N ASP A 603 -119.94 -84.71 92.99
CA ASP A 603 -120.57 -84.93 94.30
C ASP A 603 -122.10 -84.69 94.23
N LEU A 604 -122.53 -83.59 93.61
CA LEU A 604 -123.95 -83.27 93.44
C LEU A 604 -124.70 -84.37 92.68
N THR A 605 -124.17 -84.81 91.53
CA THR A 605 -124.78 -85.88 90.72
C THR A 605 -124.77 -87.24 91.42
N HIS A 606 -123.90 -87.47 92.41
CA HIS A 606 -123.99 -88.64 93.28
C HIS A 606 -125.15 -88.52 94.30
N THR A 607 -125.32 -87.35 94.94
CA THR A 607 -126.39 -87.13 95.94
C THR A 607 -127.80 -87.16 95.33
N GLU A 608 -127.99 -86.59 94.14
CA GLU A 608 -129.26 -86.61 93.40
C GLU A 608 -129.74 -88.05 93.16
N LYS A 609 -128.82 -88.94 92.79
CA LYS A 609 -129.10 -90.34 92.51
C LYS A 609 -129.55 -91.11 93.77
N GLN A 610 -128.88 -90.89 94.90
CA GLN A 610 -129.27 -91.50 96.19
C GLN A 610 -130.66 -91.05 96.64
N LEU A 611 -131.02 -89.77 96.43
CA LEU A 611 -132.34 -89.23 96.75
C LEU A 611 -133.45 -89.87 95.89
N LEU A 612 -133.18 -90.09 94.60
CA LEU A 612 -134.13 -90.74 93.68
C LEU A 612 -134.40 -92.21 94.05
N ASP A 613 -133.33 -92.94 94.41
CA ASP A 613 -133.45 -94.34 94.87
C ASP A 613 -134.26 -94.42 96.19
N PHE A 614 -133.98 -93.54 97.16
CA PHE A 614 -134.73 -93.47 98.43
C PHE A 614 -136.23 -93.15 98.21
N TYR A 615 -136.53 -92.18 97.35
CA TYR A 615 -137.91 -91.80 97.01
C TYR A 615 -138.71 -92.96 96.42
N THR A 616 -138.06 -93.78 95.59
CA THR A 616 -138.65 -94.97 94.95
C THR A 616 -139.03 -96.03 95.99
N VAL A 617 -138.16 -96.31 96.97
CA VAL A 617 -138.43 -97.29 98.03
C VAL A 617 -139.55 -96.85 98.97
N VAL A 618 -139.57 -95.57 99.38
CA VAL A 618 -140.62 -95.04 100.26
C VAL A 618 -141.99 -95.10 99.58
N SER A 619 -142.04 -94.81 98.28
CA SER A 619 -143.28 -94.89 97.49
C SER A 619 -143.85 -96.32 97.46
N GLN A 620 -143.00 -97.35 97.28
CA GLN A 620 -143.43 -98.75 97.25
C GLN A 620 -144.01 -99.24 98.58
N MET A 621 -143.48 -98.80 99.73
CA MET A 621 -144.03 -99.21 101.04
C MET A 621 -145.38 -98.57 101.38
N LEU A 622 -145.78 -97.48 100.71
CA LEU A 622 -146.98 -96.70 101.04
C LEU A 622 -148.25 -97.12 100.26
N GLY A 623 -148.16 -98.14 99.41
CA GLY A 623 -149.32 -98.74 98.74
C GLY A 623 -150.02 -97.79 97.76
N VAL A 624 -149.27 -96.94 97.06
CA VAL A 624 -149.79 -96.05 96.02
C VAL A 624 -149.02 -96.27 94.72
N ASP A 625 -149.48 -97.25 93.93
CA ASP A 625 -149.03 -97.41 92.57
C ASP A 625 -149.58 -96.28 91.69
N CYS A 626 -148.74 -95.29 91.38
CA CYS A 626 -148.74 -94.71 90.03
C CYS A 626 -147.45 -93.94 89.71
N THR A 627 -146.97 -94.12 88.49
CA THR A 627 -145.90 -93.33 87.88
C THR A 627 -146.37 -91.89 87.63
N GLY A 628 -146.11 -90.99 88.57
CA GLY A 628 -146.40 -89.57 88.45
C GLY A 628 -146.18 -88.86 89.79
N CYS A 629 -145.27 -87.88 89.83
CA CYS A 629 -144.71 -87.32 91.06
C CYS A 629 -145.78 -86.82 92.07
N ILE A 630 -146.12 -87.65 93.06
CA ILE A 630 -147.09 -87.31 94.11
C ILE A 630 -146.43 -86.32 95.10
N PRO A 631 -147.00 -85.13 95.36
CA PRO A 631 -146.37 -84.15 96.22
C PRO A 631 -146.11 -84.65 97.66
N ASN A 632 -144.91 -84.34 98.19
CA ASN A 632 -144.42 -84.79 99.50
C ASN A 632 -145.38 -84.60 100.69
N TYR A 633 -146.27 -83.59 100.64
CA TYR A 633 -147.23 -83.34 101.71
C TYR A 633 -148.28 -84.48 101.86
N GLU A 634 -148.61 -85.19 100.78
CA GLU A 634 -149.61 -86.26 100.80
C GLU A 634 -149.05 -87.53 101.48
N VAL A 635 -147.75 -87.78 101.28
CA VAL A 635 -146.97 -88.82 101.99
C VAL A 635 -146.88 -88.51 103.48
N LEU A 636 -146.51 -87.26 103.83
CA LEU A 636 -146.46 -86.80 105.22
C LEU A 636 -147.81 -86.96 105.93
N ARG A 637 -148.92 -86.50 105.31
CA ARG A 637 -150.26 -86.59 105.91
C ARG A 637 -150.72 -88.04 106.13
N ARG A 638 -150.27 -89.01 105.33
CA ARG A 638 -150.56 -90.44 105.53
C ARG A 638 -149.74 -91.06 106.67
N LEU A 639 -148.48 -90.67 106.82
CA LEU A 639 -147.65 -91.03 107.99
C LEU A 639 -148.21 -90.45 109.29
N GLU A 640 -148.73 -89.23 109.24
CA GLU A 640 -149.32 -88.51 110.38
C GLU A 640 -150.55 -89.24 110.96
N VAL A 641 -151.43 -89.78 110.10
CA VAL A 641 -152.62 -90.56 110.51
C VAL A 641 -152.27 -91.88 111.20
N LEU A 642 -151.18 -92.54 110.82
CA LEU A 642 -150.76 -93.81 111.44
C LEU A 642 -150.25 -93.65 112.88
N LEU A 643 -149.78 -92.45 113.26
CA LEU A 643 -149.08 -92.20 114.52
C LEU A 643 -149.99 -91.75 115.69
N GLN A 644 -151.29 -91.52 115.46
CA GLN A 644 -152.17 -90.85 116.45
C GLN A 644 -153.22 -91.76 117.11
N SER A 645 -152.99 -93.08 117.19
CA SER A 645 -153.93 -94.05 117.78
C SER A 645 -153.60 -94.57 119.19
N ARG A 646 -152.52 -94.09 119.85
CA ARG A 646 -152.25 -94.33 121.29
C ARG A 646 -151.43 -93.18 121.91
N HIS A 647 -151.87 -92.69 123.08
CA HIS A 647 -151.11 -91.75 123.92
C HIS A 647 -150.01 -92.47 124.71
N CYS A 648 -148.86 -91.79 124.94
CA CYS A 648 -148.38 -91.41 126.28
C CYS A 648 -146.98 -90.73 126.25
N HIS A 649 -146.73 -89.86 127.25
CA HIS A 649 -145.46 -89.24 127.66
C HIS A 649 -144.82 -88.09 126.82
N CYS A 650 -144.77 -86.94 127.51
CA CYS A 650 -143.82 -85.81 127.42
C CYS A 650 -142.33 -86.22 127.68
N PRO A 651 -141.30 -85.31 127.66
CA PRO A 651 -141.26 -83.86 127.31
C PRO A 651 -140.02 -83.36 126.49
N ALA A 652 -140.05 -82.06 126.10
CA ALA A 652 -138.98 -81.02 126.21
C ALA A 652 -137.69 -80.96 125.33
N HIS A 653 -137.21 -79.69 125.16
CA HIS A 653 -135.80 -79.21 124.99
C HIS A 653 -135.08 -79.51 123.64
N LEU A 654 -134.09 -78.76 123.10
CA LEU A 654 -133.37 -77.47 123.32
C LEU A 654 -132.58 -77.14 122.00
N HIS A 655 -132.12 -75.95 121.54
CA HIS A 655 -132.31 -74.49 121.73
C HIS A 655 -132.02 -73.80 120.34
N GLN A 656 -132.27 -72.52 120.02
CA GLN A 656 -131.57 -71.25 120.37
C GLN A 656 -130.06 -71.23 120.00
N HIS A 657 -129.45 -70.19 119.40
CA HIS A 657 -129.68 -68.72 119.46
C HIS A 657 -129.37 -67.93 118.17
N HIS A 658 -129.91 -66.69 118.11
CA HIS A 658 -129.47 -65.43 117.45
C HIS A 658 -128.97 -65.40 115.98
N MET A 659 -129.37 -64.50 115.07
CA MET A 659 -129.94 -63.12 115.07
C MET A 659 -129.05 -61.99 115.60
N GLY A 660 -128.49 -61.19 114.68
CA GLY A 660 -128.12 -59.79 114.94
C GLY A 660 -127.10 -59.13 113.99
N GLN A 661 -127.49 -57.97 113.41
CA GLN A 661 -126.63 -56.79 113.14
C GLN A 661 -125.55 -56.93 112.00
N ILE A 662 -125.01 -55.88 111.34
CA ILE A 662 -125.24 -54.41 111.36
C ILE A 662 -124.88 -53.74 109.99
N TRP A 663 -124.83 -52.40 109.92
CA TRP A 663 -124.24 -51.50 108.89
C TRP A 663 -122.88 -51.97 108.26
N GLU A 664 -122.37 -51.47 107.11
CA GLU A 664 -122.14 -50.06 106.69
C GLU A 664 -122.20 -49.77 105.17
N SER A 665 -122.01 -48.48 104.83
CA SER A 665 -122.01 -47.80 103.52
C SER A 665 -121.43 -46.37 103.73
N PRO A 666 -121.12 -45.52 102.73
CA PRO A 666 -120.40 -45.69 101.45
C PRO A 666 -119.07 -44.86 101.46
N VAL A 667 -118.93 -43.85 100.56
CA VAL A 667 -117.91 -42.75 100.51
C VAL A 667 -116.55 -43.08 99.84
N SER A 668 -115.89 -42.22 99.05
CA SER A 668 -116.31 -41.17 98.06
C SER A 668 -115.07 -40.65 97.27
N SER A 669 -115.28 -39.70 96.34
CA SER A 669 -114.35 -38.61 95.93
C SER A 669 -113.07 -38.96 95.12
N ILE A 670 -112.83 -38.45 93.90
CA ILE A 670 -112.74 -37.06 93.35
C ILE A 670 -111.30 -36.50 93.35
N ASN A 671 -110.65 -36.54 92.18
CA ASN A 671 -110.06 -35.40 91.41
C ASN A 671 -109.18 -35.95 90.26
N VAL A 672 -109.06 -35.44 89.02
CA VAL A 672 -109.43 -34.20 88.28
C VAL A 672 -108.18 -33.45 87.78
N ALA A 673 -108.22 -33.04 86.50
CA ALA A 673 -107.30 -32.12 85.81
C ALA A 673 -105.84 -32.59 85.61
N ASN A 674 -105.13 -32.24 84.53
CA ASN A 674 -105.40 -31.16 83.57
C ASN A 674 -105.66 -31.63 82.13
N SER A 675 -106.61 -30.94 81.49
CA SER A 675 -106.74 -30.82 80.04
C SER A 675 -105.71 -29.82 79.49
N HIS A 676 -105.43 -29.89 78.18
CA HIS A 676 -105.71 -28.75 77.31
C HIS A 676 -105.70 -29.13 75.83
N GLU A 677 -106.81 -28.85 75.16
CA GLU A 677 -106.83 -28.58 73.72
C GLU A 677 -106.21 -27.19 73.49
N PHE A 678 -105.54 -26.96 72.34
CA PHE A 678 -106.23 -26.24 71.26
C PHE A 678 -105.54 -26.34 69.88
N LYS A 679 -106.36 -25.99 68.89
CA LYS A 679 -106.14 -25.95 67.42
C LYS A 679 -105.71 -24.51 67.01
N PRO A 680 -105.65 -24.17 65.71
CA PRO A 680 -104.54 -24.26 64.76
C PRO A 680 -103.96 -22.88 64.34
N GLN A 681 -103.07 -22.84 63.34
CA GLN A 681 -103.20 -21.83 62.27
C GLN A 681 -102.54 -22.29 60.95
N ALA A 682 -102.75 -21.53 59.87
CA ALA A 682 -102.35 -21.86 58.50
C ALA A 682 -101.61 -20.68 57.83
N LEU A 683 -100.96 -20.98 56.68
CA LEU A 683 -100.77 -20.15 55.47
C LEU A 683 -100.83 -18.61 55.58
N PRO A 684 -99.89 -17.89 54.94
CA PRO A 684 -100.02 -17.78 53.47
C PRO A 684 -98.73 -17.61 52.64
N ALA A 685 -98.93 -17.56 51.32
CA ALA A 685 -98.06 -16.96 50.30
C ALA A 685 -98.77 -15.68 49.76
N PRO A 686 -98.44 -15.02 48.63
CA PRO A 686 -97.34 -15.22 47.67
C PRO A 686 -96.67 -13.88 47.22
N SER A 687 -95.96 -13.91 46.07
CA SER A 687 -95.75 -12.79 45.12
C SER A 687 -95.01 -11.51 45.61
N SER A 688 -93.98 -11.06 44.89
CA SER A 688 -94.22 -10.34 43.63
C SER A 688 -92.97 -10.20 42.76
N THR A 689 -93.21 -9.85 41.48
CA THR A 689 -92.20 -9.57 40.46
C THR A 689 -91.68 -8.15 40.54
N THR A 690 -90.41 -7.94 40.17
CA THR A 690 -90.01 -6.74 39.42
C THR A 690 -88.81 -7.07 38.54
N SER A 691 -88.89 -6.71 37.27
CA SER A 691 -87.71 -6.34 36.49
C SER A 691 -87.15 -5.04 37.04
N ASP A 692 -85.87 -4.78 36.82
CA ASP A 692 -85.47 -3.64 36.00
C ASP A 692 -83.98 -3.68 35.64
N SER A 693 -83.74 -3.68 34.33
CA SER A 693 -82.59 -3.01 33.71
C SER A 693 -83.01 -1.52 33.55
N PRO A 694 -82.09 -0.52 33.52
CA PRO A 694 -81.19 -0.45 32.36
C PRO A 694 -79.84 0.31 32.53
N ALA A 695 -79.13 0.33 31.38
CA ALA A 695 -78.31 1.43 30.88
C ALA A 695 -76.98 1.80 31.59
N ALA A 696 -75.91 1.49 30.85
CA ALA A 696 -74.88 2.43 30.40
C ALA A 696 -74.14 3.33 31.43
N HIS A 697 -72.81 3.27 31.38
CA HIS A 697 -72.12 4.26 30.55
C HIS A 697 -70.77 3.76 29.99
N THR A 698 -70.42 4.27 28.81
CA THR A 698 -69.09 4.15 28.20
C THR A 698 -68.13 5.16 28.82
N ASN A 699 -66.84 4.82 28.99
CA ASN A 699 -65.78 5.48 28.21
C ASN A 699 -64.35 4.99 28.50
N ASN A 700 -63.57 5.08 27.43
CA ASN A 700 -62.11 5.06 27.28
C ASN A 700 -61.32 5.76 28.40
N ASN A 701 -60.18 5.17 28.79
CA ASN A 701 -58.83 5.61 28.40
C ASN A 701 -57.80 4.57 28.93
N SER A 702 -56.66 4.27 28.32
CA SER A 702 -55.72 5.07 27.50
C SER A 702 -54.84 6.04 28.31
N PHE A 703 -53.96 5.46 29.13
CA PHE A 703 -52.53 5.83 29.18
C PHE A 703 -51.69 4.61 29.61
#